data_AF-A0A7S0EY65-F1
#
_entry.id   AF-A0A7S0EY65-F1
#
_cell.length_a   1.000
_cell.length_b   1.000
_cell.length_c   1.000
_cell.angle_alpha   90.00
_cell.angle_beta   90.00
_cell.angle_gamma   90.00
#
_symmetry.space_group_name_H-M   'P 1'
#
loop_
_entity.id
_entity.type
_entity.pdbx_description
1 polymer ?
#
loop_
_entity_poly.entity_id
_entity_poly.type
_entity_poly.pdbx_seq_one_letter_code
_entity_poly.pdbx_strand_id
1 'polypeptide(L)'
;ERKKIDNMITRLDGGLSKLVQAATEVDAMAIKLQGAKKEVEAKSKDVKAMLEDISEKTTVAETRSSEATAKESQLEVDSARIAIEKKEAEAALEEALPALAQAADALSNLRKEDITELKSFAKPAQVVTEVCMCVVLLKGGKDVSWKGAKAMMSEGNFLKALVEFDKDSLNDKTIKAVKAYFQNAEFTPEAVRNISLAASGLLVWVYAIVNYYGVAKTVNPKRQAVANAEKTLRQAAKDLVKIKDEVASLNVMLKELNEKFQAGSAEEKELKEKAETMERRLNAASKLIAGLGSERERWTADMEQLNSSRVWLVGDCLVASAFLSYTGAFNFEMRQELMKDTWEVDLLSKSMPMSSPFKLEALLTSDVEKAQWAGGGLPQDELSVQNGILTTRSSRYPLCIDPQQQAVAWIKKKESKNNLKVSTFNEGDFLKHLEIAVNLGFAYLFENVDEYIDPIIDPVLEKNIVTTGASRTVKIGDKAVEWDDSFKLYLTSKLSNPHYGPETFGKVSIINFSVTIAGLEDQLLNEVVAVERADLAAQRKNLVEEVAQLSETLKELEDVLLYELANATGNILDNTELISTLEKTKTKAVEIGEKLVEARATGEEIDVACASYRPVAKRGSILFFVLAALSTLDNMYEVSLALYMVVFLQSLASAEQDAILDNRLENIVGTLTYDCYSYMCRGIFETHKLMFSFQMALQIQAGEGLLERQQLDFFLKGNLSLEKAKEPPPAEWFPESGWHDLQRLVTMGEQFEA
;
A
#
# COMPACT_ATOMS: atom_id res chain seq x y z
N GLU A 1 9.24 -30.58 -9.19
CA GLU A 1 7.82 -30.14 -9.18
C GLU A 1 7.26 -29.87 -7.79
N ARG A 2 7.14 -30.82 -6.86
CA ARG A 2 6.50 -30.57 -5.54
C ARG A 2 7.03 -29.33 -4.79
N LYS A 3 8.35 -29.17 -4.68
CA LYS A 3 8.95 -27.96 -4.07
C LYS A 3 8.59 -26.66 -4.81
N LYS A 4 8.47 -26.70 -6.15
CA LYS A 4 8.07 -25.52 -6.93
C LYS A 4 6.62 -25.14 -6.64
N ILE A 5 5.72 -26.13 -6.61
CA ILE A 5 4.32 -25.94 -6.24
C ILE A 5 4.21 -25.43 -4.80
N ASP A 6 4.89 -26.06 -3.84
CA ASP A 6 4.87 -25.62 -2.44
C ASP A 6 5.43 -24.19 -2.29
N ASN A 7 6.48 -23.82 -3.02
CA ASN A 7 7.01 -22.46 -3.03
C ASN A 7 6.03 -21.46 -3.66
N MET A 8 5.37 -21.82 -4.76
CA MET A 8 4.34 -20.99 -5.40
C MET A 8 3.13 -20.80 -4.49
N ILE A 9 2.68 -21.87 -3.82
CA ILE A 9 1.61 -21.80 -2.82
C ILE A 9 2.03 -20.87 -1.67
N THR A 10 3.24 -21.01 -1.14
CA THR A 10 3.74 -20.14 -0.04
C THR A 10 3.81 -18.67 -0.47
N ARG A 11 4.22 -18.43 -1.71
CA ARG A 11 4.31 -17.10 -2.34
C ARG A 11 2.91 -16.48 -2.51
N LEU A 12 1.97 -17.23 -3.08
CA LEU A 12 0.57 -16.82 -3.25
C LEU A 12 -0.12 -16.61 -1.90
N ASP A 13 0.09 -17.51 -0.93
CA ASP A 13 -0.43 -17.41 0.43
C ASP A 13 0.08 -16.13 1.11
N GLY A 14 1.38 -15.84 0.99
CA GLY A 14 1.98 -14.62 1.50
C GLY A 14 1.33 -13.36 0.89
N GLY A 15 1.19 -13.32 -0.44
CA GLY A 15 0.54 -12.20 -1.14
C GLY A 15 -0.94 -12.05 -0.78
N LEU A 16 -1.71 -13.15 -0.79
CA LEU A 16 -3.13 -13.19 -0.45
C LEU A 16 -3.37 -12.81 1.02
N SER A 17 -2.57 -13.33 1.95
CA SER A 17 -2.64 -12.99 3.37
C SER A 17 -2.43 -11.49 3.59
N LYS A 18 -1.47 -10.88 2.88
CA LYS A 18 -1.26 -9.42 2.91
C LYS A 18 -2.43 -8.64 2.33
N LEU A 19 -3.05 -9.12 1.25
CA LEU A 19 -4.25 -8.50 0.67
C LEU A 19 -5.46 -8.60 1.61
N VAL A 20 -5.67 -9.76 2.23
CA VAL A 20 -6.75 -9.98 3.21
C VAL A 20 -6.50 -9.13 4.45
N GLN A 21 -5.27 -9.08 4.95
CA GLN A 21 -4.88 -8.21 6.06
C GLN A 21 -5.21 -6.74 5.71
N ALA A 22 -4.76 -6.26 4.55
CA ALA A 22 -5.05 -4.90 4.10
C ALA A 22 -6.57 -4.65 4.00
N ALA A 23 -7.35 -5.59 3.47
CA ALA A 23 -8.82 -5.47 3.40
C ALA A 23 -9.47 -5.35 4.78
N THR A 24 -9.10 -6.22 5.72
CA THR A 24 -9.63 -6.17 7.09
C THR A 24 -9.21 -4.89 7.84
N GLU A 25 -7.97 -4.42 7.61
CA GLU A 25 -7.46 -3.18 8.17
C GLU A 25 -8.21 -1.96 7.61
N VAL A 26 -8.60 -1.99 6.33
CA VAL A 26 -9.41 -0.93 5.70
C VAL A 26 -10.79 -0.86 6.31
N ASP A 27 -11.48 -2.00 6.45
CA ASP A 27 -12.82 -2.02 7.04
C ASP A 27 -12.80 -1.48 8.48
N ALA A 28 -11.79 -1.89 9.26
CA ALA A 28 -11.58 -1.40 10.62
C ALA A 28 -11.20 0.11 10.66
N MET A 29 -10.34 0.57 9.74
CA MET A 29 -9.97 1.99 9.63
C MET A 29 -11.12 2.86 9.15
N ALA A 30 -11.99 2.37 8.26
CA ALA A 30 -13.17 3.10 7.80
C ALA A 30 -14.11 3.43 8.97
N ILE A 31 -14.38 2.43 9.82
CA ILE A 31 -15.22 2.58 11.01
C ILE A 31 -14.55 3.55 12.02
N LYS A 32 -13.25 3.36 12.28
CA LYS A 32 -12.49 4.24 13.20
C LYS A 32 -12.42 5.68 12.70
N LEU A 33 -12.20 5.90 11.41
CA LEU A 33 -12.15 7.23 10.79
C LEU A 33 -13.51 7.92 10.90
N GLN A 34 -14.61 7.20 10.71
CA GLN A 34 -15.95 7.76 10.87
C GLN A 34 -16.22 8.18 12.33
N GLY A 35 -15.75 7.41 13.31
CA GLY A 35 -15.79 7.78 14.73
C GLY A 35 -14.90 9.01 15.03
N ALA A 36 -13.65 8.98 14.58
CA ALA A 36 -12.68 10.05 14.80
C ALA A 36 -13.13 11.37 14.15
N LYS A 37 -13.72 11.35 12.95
CA LYS A 37 -14.26 12.56 12.30
C LYS A 37 -15.38 13.20 13.15
N LYS A 38 -16.26 12.39 13.75
CA LYS A 38 -17.31 12.89 14.66
C LYS A 38 -16.72 13.48 15.94
N GLU A 39 -15.71 12.84 16.53
CA GLU A 39 -15.02 13.34 17.72
C GLU A 39 -14.27 14.65 17.43
N VAL A 40 -13.56 14.74 16.31
CA VAL A 40 -12.89 15.98 15.87
C VAL A 40 -13.91 17.10 15.68
N GLU A 41 -15.05 16.82 15.04
CA GLU A 41 -16.09 17.83 14.83
C GLU A 41 -16.73 18.30 16.14
N ALA A 42 -16.96 17.39 17.09
CA ALA A 42 -17.45 17.73 18.43
C ALA A 42 -16.43 18.57 19.21
N LYS A 43 -15.17 18.13 19.30
CA LYS A 43 -14.08 18.87 19.96
C LYS A 43 -13.83 20.23 19.32
N SER A 44 -13.89 20.33 17.99
CA SER A 44 -13.74 21.60 17.27
C SER A 44 -14.86 22.59 17.60
N LYS A 45 -16.10 22.10 17.79
CA LYS A 45 -17.21 22.93 18.29
C LYS A 45 -16.97 23.37 19.74
N ASP A 46 -16.52 22.47 20.60
CA ASP A 46 -16.26 22.78 22.02
C ASP A 46 -15.11 23.78 22.18
N VAL A 47 -14.01 23.63 21.41
CA VAL A 47 -12.86 24.55 21.41
C VAL A 47 -13.27 25.93 20.89
N LYS A 48 -14.13 26.01 19.85
CA LYS A 48 -14.71 27.27 19.38
C LYS A 48 -15.59 27.94 20.44
N ALA A 49 -16.46 27.19 21.11
CA ALA A 49 -17.30 27.73 22.18
C ALA A 49 -16.48 28.21 23.38
N MET A 50 -15.42 27.50 23.76
CA MET A 50 -14.49 27.96 24.80
C MET A 50 -13.72 29.21 24.38
N LEU A 51 -13.34 29.34 23.10
CA LEU A 51 -12.68 30.54 22.59
C LEU A 51 -13.61 31.76 22.69
N GLU A 52 -14.89 31.60 22.36
CA GLU A 52 -15.91 32.66 22.50
C GLU A 52 -16.09 33.05 23.98
N ASP A 53 -16.25 32.10 24.90
CA ASP A 53 -16.39 32.36 26.35
C ASP A 53 -15.13 33.01 26.95
N ILE A 54 -13.92 32.60 26.52
CA ILE A 54 -12.66 33.25 26.90
C ILE A 54 -12.64 34.69 26.39
N SER A 55 -13.02 34.93 25.13
CA SER A 55 -13.01 36.27 24.56
C SER A 55 -13.97 37.21 25.31
N GLU A 56 -15.18 36.75 25.63
CA GLU A 56 -16.17 37.50 26.38
C GLU A 56 -15.68 37.79 27.80
N LYS A 57 -15.24 36.78 28.54
CA LYS A 57 -14.72 36.95 29.91
C LYS A 57 -13.44 37.78 29.97
N THR A 58 -12.60 37.76 28.93
CA THR A 58 -11.38 38.59 28.84
C THR A 58 -11.78 40.06 28.70
N THR A 59 -12.73 40.39 27.83
CA THR A 59 -13.23 41.78 27.72
C THR A 59 -13.86 42.29 29.01
N VAL A 60 -14.57 41.43 29.75
CA VAL A 60 -15.15 41.77 31.06
C VAL A 60 -14.06 41.96 32.13
N ALA A 61 -13.01 41.14 32.14
CA ALA A 61 -11.90 41.30 33.07
C ALA A 61 -11.08 42.57 32.79
N GLU A 62 -10.82 42.89 31.51
CA GLU A 62 -10.11 44.10 31.10
C GLU A 62 -10.87 45.38 31.47
N THR A 63 -12.18 45.42 31.22
CA THR A 63 -13.04 46.55 31.60
C THR A 63 -13.07 46.76 33.11
N ARG A 64 -13.25 45.69 33.90
CA ARG A 64 -13.22 45.75 35.37
C ARG A 64 -11.84 46.09 35.94
N SER A 65 -10.76 45.63 35.32
CA SER A 65 -9.40 46.00 35.71
C SER A 65 -9.11 47.48 35.46
N SER A 66 -9.59 48.02 34.32
CA SER A 66 -9.52 49.45 34.01
C SER A 66 -10.29 50.29 35.03
N GLU A 67 -11.52 49.87 35.39
CA GLU A 67 -12.33 50.51 36.44
C GLU A 67 -11.64 50.50 37.81
N ALA A 68 -10.98 49.39 38.18
CA ALA A 68 -10.23 49.26 39.42
C ALA A 68 -9.06 50.26 39.48
N THR A 69 -8.31 50.37 38.38
CA THR A 69 -7.11 51.23 38.27
C THR A 69 -7.50 52.71 38.31
N ALA A 70 -8.60 53.08 37.62
CA ALA A 70 -9.13 54.43 37.64
C ALA A 70 -9.63 54.83 39.04
N LYS A 71 -10.33 53.93 39.75
CA LYS A 71 -10.79 54.18 41.13
C LYS A 71 -9.63 54.26 42.13
N GLU A 72 -8.55 53.51 41.92
CA GLU A 72 -7.35 53.56 42.77
C GLU A 72 -6.65 54.91 42.70
N SER A 73 -6.42 55.41 41.48
CA SER A 73 -5.83 56.73 41.25
C SER A 73 -6.67 57.86 41.86
N GLN A 74 -8.00 57.78 41.72
CA GLN A 74 -8.92 58.77 42.29
C GLN A 74 -8.90 58.79 43.83
N LEU A 75 -8.86 57.61 44.47
CA LEU A 75 -8.79 57.46 45.92
C LEU A 75 -7.47 57.98 46.51
N GLU A 76 -6.36 57.82 45.80
CA GLU A 76 -5.05 58.34 46.23
C GLU A 76 -5.06 59.88 46.26
N VAL A 77 -5.60 60.52 45.22
CA VAL A 77 -5.79 61.98 45.14
C VAL A 77 -6.71 62.50 46.26
N ASP A 78 -7.84 61.85 46.49
CA ASP A 78 -8.79 62.26 47.53
C ASP A 78 -8.23 62.07 48.94
N SER A 79 -7.40 61.04 49.18
CA SER A 79 -6.74 60.80 50.47
C SER A 79 -5.74 61.91 50.84
N ALA A 80 -4.98 62.41 49.86
CA ALA A 80 -3.99 63.48 50.06
C ALA A 80 -4.66 64.81 50.39
N ARG A 81 -5.79 65.12 49.74
CA ARG A 81 -6.57 66.34 49.99
C ARG A 81 -7.18 66.37 51.40
N ILE A 82 -7.76 65.25 51.86
CA ILE A 82 -8.38 65.16 53.19
C ILE A 82 -7.34 65.30 54.32
N ALA A 83 -6.11 64.81 54.11
CA ALA A 83 -5.02 64.95 55.09
C ALA A 83 -4.60 66.41 55.32
N ILE A 84 -4.64 67.25 54.29
CA ILE A 84 -4.32 68.68 54.38
C ILE A 84 -5.43 69.42 55.16
N GLU A 85 -6.70 69.19 54.80
CA GLU A 85 -7.85 69.85 55.44
C GLU A 85 -7.99 69.49 56.94
N LYS A 86 -7.62 68.26 57.31
CA LYS A 86 -7.59 67.81 58.72
C LYS A 86 -6.58 68.59 59.56
N LYS A 87 -5.38 68.82 59.01
CA LYS A 87 -4.28 69.50 59.71
C LYS A 87 -4.59 70.97 60.00
N GLU A 88 -5.32 71.63 59.10
CA GLU A 88 -5.77 73.02 59.30
C GLU A 88 -6.87 73.17 60.37
N ALA A 89 -7.75 72.17 60.51
CA ALA A 89 -8.84 72.20 61.47
C ALA A 89 -8.35 71.99 62.92
N GLU A 90 -7.28 71.21 63.12
CA GLU A 90 -6.70 70.92 64.45
C GLU A 90 -5.88 72.10 64.99
N ALA A 91 -5.10 72.79 64.14
CA ALA A 91 -4.28 73.94 64.55
C ALA A 91 -5.11 75.13 65.07
N ALA A 92 -6.31 75.35 64.52
CA ALA A 92 -7.20 76.45 64.95
C ALA A 92 -7.89 76.20 66.31
N LEU A 93 -7.91 74.96 66.79
CA LEU A 93 -8.53 74.59 68.08
C LEU A 93 -7.58 74.83 69.26
N GLU A 94 -6.27 74.67 69.03
CA GLU A 94 -5.24 74.78 70.06
C GLU A 94 -5.09 76.21 70.60
N GLU A 95 -5.45 77.21 69.78
CA GLU A 95 -5.40 78.64 70.12
C GLU A 95 -6.47 79.06 71.17
N ALA A 96 -7.53 78.27 71.38
CA ALA A 96 -8.65 78.60 72.28
C ALA A 96 -8.59 77.94 73.68
N LEU A 97 -7.69 76.97 73.89
CA LEU A 97 -7.53 76.27 75.17
C LEU A 97 -7.00 77.14 76.34
N PRO A 98 -6.12 78.15 76.13
CA PRO A 98 -5.60 78.97 77.23
C PRO A 98 -6.67 79.83 77.92
N ALA A 99 -7.65 80.31 77.17
CA ALA A 99 -8.73 81.16 77.70
C ALA A 99 -9.67 80.41 78.65
N LEU A 100 -9.89 79.10 78.43
CA LEU A 100 -10.69 78.26 79.32
C LEU A 100 -9.96 77.89 80.62
N ALA A 101 -8.65 77.68 80.55
CA ALA A 101 -7.84 77.40 81.73
C ALA A 101 -7.87 78.58 82.72
N GLN A 102 -7.83 79.82 82.23
CA GLN A 102 -8.01 81.03 83.05
C GLN A 102 -9.38 81.11 83.74
N ALA A 103 -10.46 80.62 83.10
CA ALA A 103 -11.80 80.60 83.69
C ALA A 103 -11.89 79.63 84.89
N ALA A 104 -11.27 78.46 84.76
CA ALA A 104 -11.27 77.43 85.79
C ALA A 104 -10.43 77.85 87.02
N ASP A 105 -9.30 78.53 86.79
CA ASP A 105 -8.41 78.99 87.87
C ASP A 105 -8.97 80.21 88.62
N ALA A 106 -9.76 81.06 87.97
CA ALA A 106 -10.47 82.15 88.64
C ALA A 106 -11.59 81.64 89.58
N LEU A 107 -12.25 80.52 89.24
CA LEU A 107 -13.29 79.91 90.07
C LEU A 107 -12.74 79.10 91.24
N SER A 108 -11.57 78.46 91.10
CA SER A 108 -10.94 77.65 92.16
C SER A 108 -10.48 78.49 93.36
N ASN A 109 -10.22 79.78 93.14
CA ASN A 109 -9.78 80.74 94.16
C ASN A 109 -10.93 81.34 95.00
N LEU A 110 -12.19 81.03 94.70
CA LEU A 110 -13.37 81.51 95.46
C LEU A 110 -13.77 80.51 96.56
N ARG A 111 -13.87 80.96 97.82
CA ARG A 111 -14.32 80.12 98.94
C ARG A 111 -15.79 80.36 99.26
N LYS A 112 -16.41 79.39 99.96
CA LYS A 112 -17.81 79.46 100.39
C LYS A 112 -18.06 80.63 101.34
N GLU A 113 -17.06 81.01 102.13
CA GLU A 113 -17.11 82.19 103.01
C GLU A 113 -17.31 83.48 102.20
N ASP A 114 -16.59 83.65 101.08
CA ASP A 114 -16.63 84.88 100.26
C ASP A 114 -17.99 85.09 99.58
N ILE A 115 -18.66 84.00 99.18
CA ILE A 115 -20.04 84.05 98.63
C ILE A 115 -21.05 84.37 99.75
N THR A 116 -20.78 83.93 100.98
CA THR A 116 -21.65 84.23 102.15
C THR A 116 -21.56 85.71 102.54
N GLU A 117 -20.37 86.31 102.45
CA GLU A 117 -20.16 87.75 102.61
C GLU A 117 -20.95 88.54 101.56
N LEU A 118 -20.85 88.14 100.28
CA LEU A 118 -21.58 88.80 99.18
C LEU A 118 -23.11 88.74 99.34
N LYS A 119 -23.62 87.67 99.96
CA LYS A 119 -25.05 87.47 100.27
C LYS A 119 -25.55 88.35 101.42
N SER A 120 -24.67 88.71 102.36
CA SER A 120 -25.01 89.44 103.59
C SER A 120 -25.37 90.91 103.34
N PHE A 121 -25.02 91.46 102.17
CA PHE A 121 -25.35 92.84 101.81
C PHE A 121 -26.87 93.07 101.71
N ALA A 122 -27.36 94.03 102.51
CA ALA A 122 -28.76 94.48 102.45
C ALA A 122 -29.02 95.34 101.19
N LYS A 123 -28.04 96.15 100.77
CA LYS A 123 -28.08 96.98 99.55
C LYS A 123 -26.65 97.13 98.95
N PRO A 124 -26.20 96.22 98.06
CA PRO A 124 -24.85 96.24 97.51
C PRO A 124 -24.61 97.38 96.50
N ALA A 125 -23.34 97.68 96.21
CA ALA A 125 -22.94 98.61 95.15
C ALA A 125 -23.42 98.12 93.77
N GLN A 126 -23.70 99.06 92.87
CA GLN A 126 -24.31 98.77 91.57
C GLN A 126 -23.46 97.82 90.71
N VAL A 127 -22.14 98.02 90.69
CA VAL A 127 -21.19 97.20 89.93
C VAL A 127 -21.18 95.72 90.39
N VAL A 128 -21.28 95.47 91.70
CA VAL A 128 -21.36 94.09 92.25
C VAL A 128 -22.68 93.42 91.87
N THR A 129 -23.76 94.21 91.83
CA THR A 129 -25.08 93.73 91.39
C THR A 129 -25.03 93.34 89.91
N GLU A 130 -24.40 94.16 89.07
CA GLU A 130 -24.23 93.92 87.63
C GLU A 130 -23.39 92.66 87.33
N VAL A 131 -22.31 92.41 88.07
CA VAL A 131 -21.53 91.15 87.92
C VAL A 131 -22.38 89.92 88.23
N CYS A 132 -23.14 89.95 89.33
CA CYS A 132 -23.97 88.81 89.70
C CYS A 132 -25.11 88.59 88.70
N MET A 133 -25.64 89.66 88.10
CA MET A 133 -26.63 89.57 87.02
C MET A 133 -26.05 88.96 85.74
N CYS A 134 -24.79 89.26 85.39
CA CYS A 134 -24.10 88.60 84.26
C CYS A 134 -23.99 87.09 84.46
N VAL A 135 -23.72 86.64 85.68
CA VAL A 135 -23.66 85.20 86.01
C VAL A 135 -25.05 84.55 85.93
N VAL A 136 -26.11 85.24 86.41
CA VAL A 136 -27.50 84.77 86.26
C VAL A 136 -27.90 84.67 84.78
N LEU A 137 -27.51 85.65 83.96
CA LEU A 137 -27.76 85.67 82.52
C LEU A 137 -27.05 84.51 81.81
N LEU A 138 -25.80 84.20 82.16
CA LEU A 138 -25.06 83.07 81.59
C LEU A 138 -25.65 81.70 82.01
N LYS A 139 -26.17 81.57 83.23
CA LYS A 139 -26.86 80.35 83.70
C LYS A 139 -28.30 80.21 83.20
N GLY A 140 -28.81 81.19 82.44
CA GLY A 140 -30.18 81.17 81.88
C GLY A 140 -31.30 81.42 82.91
N GLY A 141 -31.01 82.11 84.01
CA GLY A 141 -32.01 82.45 85.03
C GLY A 141 -33.05 83.47 84.53
N LYS A 142 -34.34 83.22 84.81
CA LYS A 142 -35.46 84.08 84.33
C LYS A 142 -35.61 85.40 85.08
N ASP A 143 -35.06 85.53 86.29
CA ASP A 143 -35.20 86.71 87.15
C ASP A 143 -33.83 87.41 87.29
N VAL A 144 -33.55 88.35 86.38
CA VAL A 144 -32.29 89.12 86.32
C VAL A 144 -32.39 90.33 87.25
N SER A 145 -32.46 90.06 88.56
CA SER A 145 -32.51 91.05 89.63
C SER A 145 -31.60 90.63 90.77
N TRP A 146 -31.22 91.56 91.66
CA TRP A 146 -30.44 91.21 92.87
C TRP A 146 -31.11 90.10 93.70
N LYS A 147 -32.44 90.06 93.71
CA LYS A 147 -33.22 89.01 94.35
C LYS A 147 -32.98 87.64 93.71
N GLY A 148 -32.96 87.56 92.38
CA GLY A 148 -32.63 86.34 91.64
C GLY A 148 -31.16 85.92 91.79
N ALA A 149 -30.24 86.87 91.75
CA ALA A 149 -28.82 86.63 92.00
C ALA A 149 -28.55 86.09 93.42
N LYS A 150 -29.22 86.65 94.44
CA LYS A 150 -29.12 86.19 95.83
C LYS A 150 -29.70 84.79 96.03
N ALA A 151 -30.76 84.44 95.29
CA ALA A 151 -31.32 83.08 95.28
C ALA A 151 -30.33 82.09 94.66
N MET A 152 -29.73 82.41 93.51
CA MET A 152 -28.73 81.58 92.84
C MET A 152 -27.49 81.34 93.72
N MET A 153 -26.98 82.37 94.39
CA MET A 153 -25.85 82.24 95.33
C MET A 153 -26.21 81.49 96.62
N SER A 154 -27.50 81.29 96.92
CA SER A 154 -27.96 80.52 98.09
C SER A 154 -28.02 79.02 97.82
N GLU A 155 -27.87 78.58 96.56
CA GLU A 155 -27.79 77.17 96.20
C GLU A 155 -26.48 76.57 96.73
N GLY A 156 -26.57 75.49 97.52
CA GLY A 156 -25.39 74.86 98.15
C GLY A 156 -24.32 74.35 97.18
N ASN A 157 -24.63 74.25 95.88
CA ASN A 157 -23.75 73.75 94.82
C ASN A 157 -23.39 74.81 93.76
N PHE A 158 -23.55 76.10 94.06
CA PHE A 158 -23.37 77.20 93.10
C PHE A 158 -21.98 77.24 92.45
N LEU A 159 -20.89 77.14 93.23
CA LEU A 159 -19.52 77.19 92.69
C LEU A 159 -19.21 75.99 91.76
N LYS A 160 -19.68 74.79 92.13
CA LYS A 160 -19.50 73.58 91.30
C LYS A 160 -20.25 73.70 89.97
N ALA A 161 -21.45 74.30 89.99
CA ALA A 161 -22.24 74.54 88.78
C ALA A 161 -21.59 75.54 87.81
N LEU A 162 -20.68 76.40 88.26
CA LEU A 162 -19.91 77.30 87.39
C LEU A 162 -18.69 76.61 86.75
N VAL A 163 -18.10 75.63 87.45
CA VAL A 163 -16.99 74.82 86.92
C VAL A 163 -17.48 73.81 85.88
N GLU A 164 -18.61 73.16 86.13
CA GLU A 164 -19.23 72.16 85.24
C GLU A 164 -20.11 72.80 84.15
N PHE A 165 -19.96 74.11 83.89
CA PHE A 165 -20.79 74.85 82.96
C PHE A 165 -20.60 74.37 81.51
N ASP A 166 -21.70 74.02 80.85
CA ASP A 166 -21.70 73.58 79.46
C ASP A 166 -21.50 74.75 78.50
N LYS A 167 -20.23 75.02 78.22
CA LYS A 167 -19.70 76.06 77.34
C LYS A 167 -20.15 75.99 75.88
N ASP A 168 -20.66 74.83 75.42
CA ASP A 168 -21.08 74.62 74.04
C ASP A 168 -22.60 74.86 73.83
N SER A 169 -23.36 75.05 74.92
CA SER A 169 -24.82 75.25 74.91
C SER A 169 -25.28 76.72 74.88
N LEU A 170 -24.35 77.67 74.78
CA LEU A 170 -24.63 79.11 74.83
C LEU A 170 -25.31 79.62 73.56
N ASN A 171 -26.30 80.52 73.72
CA ASN A 171 -26.97 81.19 72.60
C ASN A 171 -26.40 82.59 72.34
N ASP A 172 -26.35 83.00 71.06
CA ASP A 172 -25.90 84.33 70.60
C ASP A 172 -26.63 85.49 71.32
N LYS A 173 -27.90 85.29 71.71
CA LYS A 173 -28.74 86.29 72.40
C LYS A 173 -28.25 86.56 73.83
N THR A 174 -27.85 85.52 74.56
CA THR A 174 -27.36 85.58 75.94
C THR A 174 -25.99 86.26 76.02
N ILE A 175 -25.07 85.95 75.10
CA ILE A 175 -23.74 86.56 75.09
C ILE A 175 -23.79 88.04 74.69
N LYS A 176 -24.66 88.43 73.75
CA LYS A 176 -24.87 89.85 73.41
C LYS A 176 -25.37 90.66 74.62
N ALA A 177 -26.28 90.08 75.42
CA ALA A 177 -26.78 90.73 76.64
C ALA A 177 -25.68 90.90 77.70
N VAL A 178 -24.79 89.92 77.86
CA VAL A 178 -23.66 89.99 78.80
C VAL A 178 -22.58 90.99 78.32
N LYS A 179 -22.28 91.03 77.01
CA LYS A 179 -21.33 92.00 76.43
C LYS A 179 -21.77 93.47 76.60
N ALA A 180 -23.07 93.73 76.76
CA ALA A 180 -23.57 95.10 77.00
C ALA A 180 -23.07 95.67 78.34
N TYR A 181 -22.86 94.82 79.36
CA TYR A 181 -22.31 95.25 80.66
C TYR A 181 -20.80 95.57 80.59
N PHE A 182 -20.06 94.98 79.64
CA PHE A 182 -18.64 95.25 79.43
C PHE A 182 -18.35 96.64 78.82
N GLN A 183 -19.38 97.42 78.46
CA GLN A 183 -19.20 98.78 77.93
C GLN A 183 -18.97 99.83 79.03
N ASN A 184 -19.18 99.47 80.30
CA ASN A 184 -18.96 100.36 81.43
C ASN A 184 -17.48 100.35 81.86
N ALA A 185 -16.83 101.52 81.96
CA ALA A 185 -15.40 101.64 82.23
C ALA A 185 -14.98 101.17 83.63
N GLU A 186 -15.90 101.17 84.60
CA GLU A 186 -15.66 100.64 85.96
C GLU A 186 -15.89 99.12 86.09
N PHE A 187 -16.30 98.45 85.00
CA PHE A 187 -16.67 97.03 84.98
C PHE A 187 -15.50 96.11 84.55
N THR A 188 -14.37 96.27 85.24
CA THR A 188 -13.15 95.45 85.03
C THR A 188 -12.82 94.62 86.28
N PRO A 189 -12.19 93.45 86.13
CA PRO A 189 -11.81 92.61 87.27
C PRO A 189 -10.99 93.35 88.33
N GLU A 190 -10.14 94.29 87.93
CA GLU A 190 -9.29 95.08 88.82
C GLU A 190 -10.07 96.13 89.62
N ALA A 191 -11.01 96.85 88.99
CA ALA A 191 -11.85 97.83 89.67
C ALA A 191 -12.82 97.19 90.66
N VAL A 192 -13.41 96.05 90.29
CA VAL A 192 -14.33 95.29 91.16
C VAL A 192 -13.62 94.64 92.33
N ARG A 193 -12.35 94.26 92.18
CA ARG A 193 -11.54 93.63 93.25
C ARG A 193 -11.40 94.51 94.48
N ASN A 194 -11.32 95.84 94.30
CA ASN A 194 -11.23 96.80 95.41
C ASN A 194 -12.53 96.91 96.22
N ILE A 195 -13.66 96.46 95.67
CA ILE A 195 -14.99 96.50 96.30
C ILE A 195 -15.37 95.11 96.86
N SER A 196 -15.10 94.05 96.09
CA SER A 196 -15.33 92.68 96.51
C SER A 196 -14.47 91.69 95.69
N LEU A 197 -13.69 90.88 96.41
CA LEU A 197 -12.86 89.83 95.82
C LEU A 197 -13.72 88.78 95.09
N ALA A 198 -14.85 88.40 95.69
CA ALA A 198 -15.74 87.40 95.11
C ALA A 198 -16.44 87.87 93.82
N ALA A 199 -16.82 89.14 93.75
CA ALA A 199 -17.35 89.70 92.51
C ALA A 199 -16.28 89.78 91.41
N SER A 200 -15.03 90.09 91.74
CA SER A 200 -13.93 90.09 90.76
C SER A 200 -13.69 88.70 90.15
N GLY A 201 -13.64 87.65 90.99
CA GLY A 201 -13.47 86.27 90.52
C GLY A 201 -14.61 85.80 89.61
N LEU A 202 -15.85 86.17 89.93
CA LEU A 202 -17.01 85.90 89.07
C LEU A 202 -16.91 86.64 87.73
N LEU A 203 -16.42 87.88 87.70
CA LEU A 203 -16.29 88.67 86.46
C LEU A 203 -15.22 88.10 85.50
N VAL A 204 -14.09 87.59 86.01
CA VAL A 204 -13.06 86.93 85.19
C VAL A 204 -13.62 85.69 84.48
N TRP A 205 -14.45 84.91 85.19
CA TRP A 205 -15.13 83.75 84.61
C TRP A 205 -16.09 84.13 83.47
N VAL A 206 -16.88 85.20 83.65
CA VAL A 206 -17.79 85.72 82.62
C VAL A 206 -17.01 86.12 81.35
N TYR A 207 -15.84 86.78 81.49
CA TYR A 207 -15.00 87.16 80.34
C TYR A 207 -14.46 85.97 79.55
N ALA A 208 -13.95 84.97 80.26
CA ALA A 208 -13.33 83.81 79.63
C ALA A 208 -14.32 82.94 78.84
N ILE A 209 -15.55 82.79 79.34
CA ILE A 209 -16.63 82.06 78.63
C ILE A 209 -17.03 82.76 77.34
N VAL A 210 -17.10 84.10 77.35
CA VAL A 210 -17.45 84.88 76.16
C VAL A 210 -16.38 84.79 75.06
N ASN A 211 -15.11 84.62 75.42
CA ASN A 211 -14.01 84.48 74.45
C ASN A 211 -13.99 83.10 73.78
N TYR A 212 -14.19 82.02 74.55
CA TYR A 212 -14.24 80.64 74.02
C TYR A 212 -15.32 80.44 72.96
N TYR A 213 -16.53 80.97 73.19
CA TYR A 213 -17.63 80.86 72.24
C TYR A 213 -17.33 81.58 70.89
N GLY A 214 -16.51 82.63 70.90
CA GLY A 214 -16.08 83.33 69.68
C GLY A 214 -15.24 82.45 68.75
N VAL A 215 -14.36 81.60 69.31
CA VAL A 215 -13.49 80.71 68.54
C VAL A 215 -14.19 79.41 68.15
N ALA A 216 -15.11 78.89 68.97
CA ALA A 216 -15.88 77.68 68.65
C ALA A 216 -16.76 77.83 67.39
N LYS A 217 -17.21 79.05 67.06
CA LYS A 217 -18.06 79.35 65.89
C LYS A 217 -17.34 79.19 64.53
N THR A 218 -16.01 79.38 64.49
CA THR A 218 -15.23 79.30 63.25
C THR A 218 -14.69 77.90 62.96
N VAL A 219 -14.47 77.08 63.98
CA VAL A 219 -13.81 75.76 63.84
C VAL A 219 -14.79 74.61 63.56
N ASN A 220 -16.02 74.67 64.09
CA ASN A 220 -17.01 73.58 63.95
C ASN A 220 -17.42 73.21 62.50
N PRO A 221 -17.57 74.16 61.55
CA PRO A 221 -17.88 73.82 60.16
C PRO A 221 -16.78 73.00 59.45
N LYS A 222 -15.51 73.30 59.72
CA LYS A 222 -14.36 72.57 59.13
C LYS A 222 -14.28 71.12 59.63
N ARG A 223 -14.64 70.87 60.89
CA ARG A 223 -14.64 69.51 61.48
C ARG A 223 -15.68 68.58 60.86
N GLN A 224 -16.87 69.09 60.54
CA GLN A 224 -17.92 68.30 59.89
C GLN A 224 -17.59 67.99 58.42
N ALA A 225 -16.94 68.91 57.70
CA ALA A 225 -16.50 68.68 56.33
C ALA A 225 -15.48 67.53 56.24
N VAL A 226 -14.45 67.54 57.12
CA VAL A 226 -13.43 66.49 57.19
C VAL A 226 -14.04 65.12 57.55
N ALA A 227 -14.98 65.08 58.50
CA ALA A 227 -15.65 63.83 58.90
C ALA A 227 -16.50 63.22 57.78
N ASN A 228 -17.18 64.04 56.97
CA ASN A 228 -17.95 63.56 55.82
C ASN A 228 -17.05 63.06 54.70
N ALA A 229 -15.94 63.75 54.42
CA ALA A 229 -14.97 63.35 53.41
C ALA A 229 -14.26 62.02 53.77
N GLU A 230 -13.88 61.82 55.05
CA GLU A 230 -13.34 60.55 55.56
C GLU A 230 -14.35 59.39 55.41
N LYS A 231 -15.64 59.65 55.60
CA LYS A 231 -16.70 58.64 55.43
C LYS A 231 -16.84 58.20 53.98
N THR A 232 -16.85 59.14 53.03
CA THR A 232 -16.90 58.83 51.59
C THR A 232 -15.66 58.10 51.11
N LEU A 233 -14.47 58.47 51.60
CA LEU A 233 -13.21 57.77 51.28
C LEU A 233 -13.25 56.31 51.76
N ARG A 234 -13.75 56.05 52.98
CA ARG A 234 -13.91 54.68 53.50
C ARG A 234 -14.89 53.84 52.70
N GLN A 235 -15.96 54.45 52.17
CA GLN A 235 -16.93 53.76 51.35
C GLN A 235 -16.32 53.37 49.99
N ALA A 236 -15.67 54.33 49.32
CA ALA A 236 -15.00 54.10 48.05
C ALA A 236 -13.83 53.10 48.15
N ALA A 237 -13.07 53.12 49.26
CA ALA A 237 -12.01 52.14 49.52
C ALA A 237 -12.56 50.71 49.69
N LYS A 238 -13.73 50.54 50.34
CA LYS A 238 -14.39 49.21 50.42
C LYS A 238 -14.86 48.72 49.06
N ASP A 239 -15.38 49.61 48.21
CA ASP A 239 -15.82 49.25 46.87
C ASP A 239 -14.63 48.91 45.96
N LEU A 240 -13.48 49.57 46.13
CA LEU A 240 -12.24 49.22 45.42
C LEU A 240 -11.74 47.82 45.80
N VAL A 241 -11.79 47.44 47.08
CA VAL A 241 -11.42 46.09 47.52
C VAL A 241 -12.32 45.04 46.87
N LYS A 242 -13.64 45.27 46.82
CA LYS A 242 -14.57 44.36 46.13
C LYS A 242 -14.26 44.20 44.65
N ILE A 243 -13.99 45.31 43.95
CA ILE A 243 -13.64 45.26 42.51
C ILE A 243 -12.30 44.55 42.30
N LYS A 244 -11.31 44.75 43.18
CA LYS A 244 -10.03 44.03 43.12
C LYS A 244 -10.21 42.53 43.37
N ASP A 245 -11.06 42.14 44.30
CA ASP A 245 -11.38 40.73 44.57
C ASP A 245 -12.13 40.10 43.38
N GLU A 246 -13.07 40.84 42.75
CA GLU A 246 -13.76 40.41 41.53
C GLU A 246 -12.76 40.23 40.36
N VAL A 247 -11.86 41.18 40.13
CA VAL A 247 -10.81 41.09 39.10
C VAL A 247 -9.86 39.93 39.38
N ALA A 248 -9.46 39.70 40.64
CA ALA A 248 -8.64 38.57 41.02
C ALA A 248 -9.35 37.23 40.74
N SER A 249 -10.65 37.13 41.06
CA SER A 249 -11.45 35.94 40.78
C SER A 249 -11.62 35.68 39.28
N LEU A 250 -11.84 36.74 38.48
CA LEU A 250 -11.95 36.67 37.02
C LEU A 250 -10.63 36.24 36.38
N ASN A 251 -9.49 36.75 36.87
CA ASN A 251 -8.17 36.34 36.39
C ASN A 251 -7.85 34.88 36.70
N VAL A 252 -8.25 34.37 37.88
CA VAL A 252 -8.12 32.94 38.21
C VAL A 252 -9.00 32.10 37.27
N MET A 253 -10.26 32.48 37.07
CA MET A 253 -11.16 31.80 36.15
C MET A 253 -10.66 31.83 34.70
N LEU A 254 -10.12 32.95 34.22
CA LEU A 254 -9.53 33.08 32.89
C LEU A 254 -8.30 32.21 32.72
N LYS A 255 -7.45 32.12 33.75
CA LYS A 255 -6.27 31.24 33.72
C LYS A 255 -6.68 29.78 33.61
N GLU A 256 -7.64 29.33 34.41
CA GLU A 256 -8.17 27.96 34.33
C GLU A 256 -8.84 27.67 32.98
N LEU A 257 -9.61 28.62 32.44
CA LEU A 257 -10.23 28.47 31.12
C LEU A 257 -9.17 28.41 30.01
N ASN A 258 -8.12 29.23 30.08
CA ASN A 258 -7.05 29.25 29.09
C ASN A 258 -6.20 27.97 29.13
N GLU A 259 -5.94 27.41 30.32
CA GLU A 259 -5.29 26.10 30.47
C GLU A 259 -6.16 24.98 29.88
N LYS A 260 -7.47 25.00 30.14
CA LYS A 260 -8.43 24.05 29.52
C LYS A 260 -8.51 24.20 28.00
N PHE A 261 -8.46 25.43 27.49
CA PHE A 261 -8.46 25.71 26.05
C PHE A 261 -7.17 25.21 25.38
N GLN A 262 -5.99 25.44 25.98
CA GLN A 262 -4.73 24.92 25.46
C GLN A 262 -4.72 23.39 25.44
N ALA A 263 -5.21 22.75 26.51
CA ALA A 263 -5.35 21.29 26.55
C ALA A 263 -6.32 20.78 25.47
N GLY A 264 -7.51 21.39 25.36
CA GLY A 264 -8.52 21.03 24.36
C GLY A 264 -8.06 21.26 22.92
N SER A 265 -7.33 22.34 22.64
CA SER A 265 -6.79 22.65 21.31
C SER A 265 -5.64 21.70 20.92
N ALA A 266 -4.78 21.33 21.89
CA ALA A 266 -3.73 20.33 21.65
C ALA A 266 -4.35 18.96 21.31
N GLU A 267 -5.38 18.56 22.05
CA GLU A 267 -6.11 17.31 21.80
C GLU A 267 -6.87 17.34 20.45
N GLU A 268 -7.52 18.46 20.10
CA GLU A 268 -8.14 18.66 18.77
C GLU A 268 -7.11 18.50 17.66
N LYS A 269 -5.94 19.15 17.79
CA LYS A 269 -4.87 19.08 16.80
C LYS A 269 -4.35 17.64 16.65
N GLU A 270 -4.12 16.94 17.75
CA GLU A 270 -3.67 15.55 17.74
C GLU A 270 -4.70 14.62 17.09
N LEU A 271 -5.98 14.77 17.44
CA LEU A 271 -7.08 14.00 16.84
C LEU A 271 -7.22 14.29 15.34
N LYS A 272 -7.03 15.55 14.93
CA LYS A 272 -7.08 15.95 13.52
C LYS A 272 -5.92 15.36 12.71
N GLU A 273 -4.69 15.42 13.22
CA GLU A 273 -3.52 14.80 12.58
C GLU A 273 -3.68 13.28 12.47
N LYS A 274 -4.21 12.62 13.51
CA LYS A 274 -4.56 11.19 13.47
C LYS A 274 -5.63 10.88 12.42
N ALA A 275 -6.67 11.71 12.31
CA ALA A 275 -7.74 11.54 11.33
C ALA A 275 -7.24 11.73 9.90
N GLU A 276 -6.43 12.75 9.62
CA GLU A 276 -5.83 12.98 8.29
C GLU A 276 -4.89 11.83 7.90
N THR A 277 -4.10 11.33 8.85
CA THR A 277 -3.23 10.17 8.60
C THR A 277 -4.05 8.92 8.29
N MET A 278 -5.12 8.66 9.05
CA MET A 278 -6.06 7.57 8.76
C MET A 278 -6.76 7.73 7.41
N GLU A 279 -7.13 8.94 7.01
CA GLU A 279 -7.76 9.21 5.71
C GLU A 279 -6.80 8.96 4.53
N ARG A 280 -5.53 9.38 4.65
CA ARG A 280 -4.50 9.03 3.65
C ARG A 280 -4.31 7.53 3.54
N ARG A 281 -4.19 6.83 4.67
CA ARG A 281 -4.06 5.36 4.72
C ARG A 281 -5.27 4.67 4.08
N LEU A 282 -6.48 5.12 4.40
CA LEU A 282 -7.72 4.58 3.84
C LEU A 282 -7.77 4.74 2.31
N ASN A 283 -7.39 5.92 1.80
CA ASN A 283 -7.37 6.18 0.36
C ASN A 283 -6.31 5.31 -0.36
N ALA A 284 -5.11 5.21 0.22
CA ALA A 284 -4.05 4.35 -0.31
C ALA A 284 -4.47 2.88 -0.35
N ALA A 285 -5.11 2.41 0.72
CA ALA A 285 -5.58 1.05 0.85
C ALA A 285 -6.77 0.72 -0.08
N SER A 286 -7.71 1.66 -0.23
CA SER A 286 -8.85 1.51 -1.14
C SER A 286 -8.37 1.39 -2.60
N LYS A 287 -7.37 2.19 -2.99
CA LYS A 287 -6.71 2.08 -4.29
C LYS A 287 -6.01 0.73 -4.46
N LEU A 288 -5.30 0.26 -3.44
CA LEU A 288 -4.62 -1.03 -3.47
C LEU A 288 -5.60 -2.21 -3.60
N ILE A 289 -6.71 -2.21 -2.86
CA ILE A 289 -7.74 -3.26 -2.93
C ILE A 289 -8.49 -3.23 -4.26
N ALA A 290 -8.90 -2.05 -4.73
CA ALA A 290 -9.56 -1.92 -6.03
C ALA A 290 -8.60 -2.30 -7.18
N GLY A 291 -7.33 -1.90 -7.06
CA GLY A 291 -6.26 -2.27 -7.96
C GLY A 291 -6.03 -3.78 -7.99
N LEU A 292 -5.94 -4.46 -6.85
CA LEU A 292 -5.58 -5.89 -6.79
C LEU A 292 -6.78 -6.83 -6.62
N GLY A 293 -8.01 -6.34 -6.78
CA GLY A 293 -9.22 -7.15 -6.59
C GLY A 293 -9.32 -8.32 -7.57
N SER A 294 -9.08 -8.07 -8.86
CA SER A 294 -9.03 -9.13 -9.89
C SER A 294 -7.89 -10.11 -9.65
N GLU A 295 -6.77 -9.61 -9.15
CA GLU A 295 -5.58 -10.40 -8.85
C GLU A 295 -5.82 -11.35 -7.67
N ARG A 296 -6.56 -10.89 -6.65
CA ARG A 296 -6.99 -11.71 -5.53
C ARG A 296 -7.86 -12.88 -5.98
N GLU A 297 -8.84 -12.64 -6.85
CA GLU A 297 -9.70 -13.71 -7.39
C GLU A 297 -8.89 -14.71 -8.20
N ARG A 298 -8.01 -14.22 -9.08
CA ARG A 298 -7.09 -15.05 -9.86
C ARG A 298 -6.19 -15.91 -8.99
N TRP A 299 -5.48 -15.31 -8.04
CA TRP A 299 -4.60 -16.03 -7.12
C TRP A 299 -5.33 -17.03 -6.24
N THR A 300 -6.59 -16.75 -5.87
CA THR A 300 -7.41 -17.70 -5.11
C THR A 300 -7.72 -18.93 -5.98
N ALA A 301 -8.11 -18.72 -7.24
CA ALA A 301 -8.33 -19.80 -8.19
C ALA A 301 -7.04 -20.58 -8.50
N ASP A 302 -5.91 -19.88 -8.72
CA ASP A 302 -4.60 -20.49 -8.94
C ASP A 302 -4.17 -21.33 -7.74
N MET A 303 -4.42 -20.85 -6.52
CA MET A 303 -4.10 -21.55 -5.29
C MET A 303 -4.94 -22.83 -5.13
N GLU A 304 -6.23 -22.78 -5.45
CA GLU A 304 -7.10 -23.97 -5.47
C GLU A 304 -6.65 -24.98 -6.53
N GLN A 305 -6.28 -24.50 -7.72
CA GLN A 305 -5.74 -25.34 -8.79
C GLN A 305 -4.40 -25.97 -8.37
N LEU A 306 -3.47 -25.20 -7.79
CA LEU A 306 -2.18 -25.70 -7.31
C LEU A 306 -2.34 -26.72 -6.18
N ASN A 307 -3.28 -26.51 -5.27
CA ASN A 307 -3.62 -27.48 -4.22
C ASN A 307 -4.16 -28.80 -4.80
N SER A 308 -5.00 -28.71 -5.84
CA SER A 308 -5.51 -29.89 -6.55
C SER A 308 -4.39 -30.60 -7.32
N SER A 309 -3.59 -29.86 -8.09
CA SER A 309 -2.41 -30.35 -8.80
C SER A 309 -1.40 -31.00 -7.86
N ARG A 310 -1.25 -30.51 -6.62
CA ARG A 310 -0.39 -31.11 -5.61
C ARG A 310 -0.81 -32.53 -5.22
N VAL A 311 -2.12 -32.82 -5.25
CA VAL A 311 -2.65 -34.17 -4.99
C VAL A 311 -2.46 -35.06 -6.21
N TRP A 312 -2.75 -34.56 -7.41
CA TRP A 312 -2.61 -35.29 -8.68
C TRP A 312 -1.17 -35.55 -9.10
N LEU A 313 -0.23 -34.78 -8.56
CA LEU A 313 1.19 -34.83 -8.89
C LEU A 313 1.79 -36.24 -8.81
N VAL A 314 1.27 -37.10 -7.93
CA VAL A 314 1.78 -38.47 -7.77
C VAL A 314 1.56 -39.28 -9.05
N GLY A 315 0.34 -39.28 -9.59
CA GLY A 315 0.03 -39.96 -10.84
C GLY A 315 0.69 -39.26 -12.04
N ASP A 316 0.59 -37.94 -12.10
CA ASP A 316 1.15 -37.14 -13.21
C ASP A 316 2.68 -37.31 -13.31
N CYS A 317 3.41 -37.28 -12.20
CA CYS A 317 4.85 -37.52 -12.19
C CYS A 317 5.22 -38.96 -12.56
N LEU A 318 4.37 -39.94 -12.26
CA LEU A 318 4.64 -41.34 -12.63
C LEU A 318 4.59 -41.51 -14.15
N VAL A 319 3.54 -41.00 -14.81
CA VAL A 319 3.42 -40.99 -16.27
C VAL A 319 4.55 -40.18 -16.90
N ALA A 320 4.81 -38.98 -16.39
CA ALA A 320 5.88 -38.12 -16.90
C ALA A 320 7.28 -38.74 -16.75
N SER A 321 7.54 -39.44 -15.64
CA SER A 321 8.82 -40.14 -15.44
C SER A 321 8.96 -41.35 -16.36
N ALA A 322 7.88 -42.10 -16.59
CA ALA A 322 7.85 -43.19 -17.55
C ALA A 322 8.08 -42.67 -18.97
N PHE A 323 7.46 -41.54 -19.33
CA PHE A 323 7.72 -40.84 -20.58
C PHE A 323 9.21 -40.49 -20.74
N LEU A 324 9.77 -39.72 -19.81
CA LEU A 324 11.18 -39.29 -19.89
C LEU A 324 12.19 -40.45 -19.93
N SER A 325 11.83 -41.61 -19.39
CA SER A 325 12.72 -42.77 -19.30
C SER A 325 12.63 -43.72 -20.48
N TYR A 326 11.44 -43.91 -21.07
CA TYR A 326 11.18 -45.01 -21.99
C TYR A 326 10.70 -44.58 -23.38
N THR A 327 10.09 -43.39 -23.53
CA THR A 327 9.42 -43.05 -24.79
C THR A 327 10.33 -42.43 -25.84
N GLY A 328 11.54 -42.03 -25.47
CA GLY A 328 12.43 -41.26 -26.32
C GLY A 328 12.65 -41.87 -27.71
N ALA A 329 12.97 -43.17 -27.76
CA ALA A 329 13.27 -43.85 -29.03
C ALA A 329 12.01 -44.18 -29.87
N PHE A 330 10.81 -44.15 -29.28
CA PHE A 330 9.59 -44.52 -29.98
C PHE A 330 9.06 -43.39 -30.87
N ASN A 331 8.29 -43.78 -31.89
CA ASN A 331 7.56 -42.87 -32.76
C ASN A 331 6.35 -42.26 -32.03
N PHE A 332 5.76 -41.20 -32.59
CA PHE A 332 4.64 -40.50 -31.97
C PHE A 332 3.44 -41.40 -31.63
N GLU A 333 3.05 -42.29 -32.54
CA GLU A 333 1.91 -43.19 -32.38
C GLU A 333 2.09 -44.12 -31.17
N MET A 334 3.25 -44.77 -31.05
CA MET A 334 3.57 -45.61 -29.90
C MET A 334 3.65 -44.80 -28.60
N ARG A 335 4.13 -43.55 -28.63
CA ARG A 335 4.11 -42.68 -27.45
C ARG A 335 2.69 -42.39 -26.99
N GLN A 336 1.78 -42.12 -27.92
CA GLN A 336 0.37 -41.87 -27.61
C GLN A 336 -0.31 -43.13 -27.06
N GLU A 337 -0.11 -44.29 -27.68
CA GLU A 337 -0.65 -45.58 -27.23
C GLU A 337 -0.17 -45.92 -25.81
N LEU A 338 1.13 -45.75 -25.54
CA LEU A 338 1.68 -46.00 -24.21
C LEU A 338 1.11 -45.03 -23.17
N MET A 339 1.07 -43.73 -23.47
CA MET A 339 0.62 -42.73 -22.51
C MET A 339 -0.89 -42.78 -22.25
N LYS A 340 -1.71 -42.70 -23.30
CA LYS A 340 -3.16 -42.56 -23.20
C LYS A 340 -3.87 -43.90 -23.03
N ASP A 341 -3.55 -44.87 -23.88
CA ASP A 341 -4.32 -46.13 -23.93
C ASP A 341 -3.85 -47.15 -22.91
N THR A 342 -2.57 -47.07 -22.49
CA THR A 342 -1.99 -48.03 -21.53
C THR A 342 -1.81 -47.43 -20.13
N TRP A 343 -0.98 -46.39 -19.98
CA TRP A 343 -0.56 -45.90 -18.67
C TRP A 343 -1.65 -45.11 -17.95
N GLU A 344 -2.31 -44.19 -18.63
CA GLU A 344 -3.41 -43.42 -18.05
C GLU A 344 -4.57 -44.36 -17.63
N VAL A 345 -4.96 -45.30 -18.48
CA VAL A 345 -6.00 -46.30 -18.17
C VAL A 345 -5.62 -47.18 -16.97
N ASP A 346 -4.37 -47.68 -16.90
CA ASP A 346 -3.89 -48.49 -15.78
C ASP A 346 -3.91 -47.72 -14.46
N LEU A 347 -3.47 -46.45 -14.46
CA LEU A 347 -3.46 -45.62 -13.25
C LEU A 347 -4.86 -45.25 -12.77
N LEU A 348 -5.78 -44.95 -13.69
CA LEU A 348 -7.19 -44.71 -13.37
C LEU A 348 -7.82 -45.97 -12.78
N SER A 349 -7.52 -47.16 -13.33
CA SER A 349 -8.02 -48.43 -12.80
C SER A 349 -7.56 -48.71 -11.36
N LYS A 350 -6.36 -48.24 -11.01
CA LYS A 350 -5.77 -48.35 -9.67
C LYS A 350 -6.21 -47.24 -8.71
N SER A 351 -7.13 -46.36 -9.13
CA SER A 351 -7.60 -45.21 -8.35
C SER A 351 -6.47 -44.26 -7.90
N MET A 352 -5.42 -44.14 -8.72
CA MET A 352 -4.33 -43.21 -8.46
C MET A 352 -4.79 -41.78 -8.77
N PRO A 353 -4.55 -40.80 -7.87
CA PRO A 353 -4.85 -39.40 -8.16
C PRO A 353 -3.99 -38.90 -9.33
N MET A 354 -4.63 -38.47 -10.41
CA MET A 354 -4.00 -37.89 -11.59
C MET A 354 -4.91 -36.85 -12.24
N SER A 355 -4.32 -35.97 -13.03
CA SER A 355 -5.08 -35.03 -13.86
C SER A 355 -5.82 -35.77 -14.97
N SER A 356 -7.06 -35.35 -15.26
CA SER A 356 -7.87 -35.92 -16.35
C SER A 356 -8.56 -34.79 -17.12
N PRO A 357 -8.25 -34.59 -18.42
CA PRO A 357 -7.24 -35.32 -19.21
C PRO A 357 -5.80 -34.96 -18.79
N PHE A 358 -4.90 -35.95 -18.75
CA PHE A 358 -3.48 -35.71 -18.51
C PHE A 358 -2.82 -35.00 -19.69
N LYS A 359 -2.08 -33.92 -19.41
CA LYS A 359 -1.27 -33.20 -20.41
C LYS A 359 0.18 -33.11 -19.95
N LEU A 360 1.05 -33.87 -20.61
CA LEU A 360 2.48 -33.91 -20.31
C LEU A 360 3.14 -32.52 -20.38
N GLU A 361 2.79 -31.74 -21.40
CA GLU A 361 3.34 -30.40 -21.65
C GLU A 361 3.05 -29.45 -20.48
N ALA A 362 1.85 -29.52 -19.90
CA ALA A 362 1.47 -28.65 -18.79
C ALA A 362 2.31 -28.89 -17.52
N LEU A 363 2.88 -30.09 -17.36
CA LEU A 363 3.69 -30.44 -16.20
C LEU A 363 5.19 -30.14 -16.40
N LEU A 364 5.73 -30.47 -17.58
CA LEU A 364 7.17 -30.44 -17.83
C LEU A 364 7.65 -29.19 -18.57
N THR A 365 6.73 -28.41 -19.13
CA THR A 365 7.03 -27.16 -19.84
C THR A 365 6.12 -26.03 -19.38
N SER A 366 6.36 -24.85 -19.96
CA SER A 366 5.46 -23.70 -19.84
C SER A 366 5.25 -23.11 -21.23
N ASP A 367 4.17 -22.33 -21.40
CA ASP A 367 3.91 -21.66 -22.68
C ASP A 367 5.06 -20.73 -23.08
N VAL A 368 5.75 -20.12 -22.10
CA VAL A 368 6.97 -19.33 -22.32
C VAL A 368 8.09 -20.20 -22.90
N GLU A 369 8.36 -21.37 -22.32
CA GLU A 369 9.39 -22.28 -22.84
C GLU A 369 9.05 -22.80 -24.24
N LYS A 370 7.78 -23.14 -24.51
CA LYS A 370 7.32 -23.56 -25.84
C LYS A 370 7.50 -22.44 -26.88
N ALA A 371 7.16 -21.20 -26.51
CA ALA A 371 7.36 -20.04 -27.37
C ALA A 371 8.85 -19.76 -27.62
N GLN A 372 9.71 -19.92 -26.62
CA GLN A 372 11.17 -19.82 -26.79
C GLN A 372 11.72 -20.91 -27.72
N TRP A 373 11.22 -22.14 -27.62
CA TRP A 373 11.63 -23.22 -28.53
C TRP A 373 11.20 -22.94 -29.97
N ALA A 374 10.00 -22.39 -30.15
CA ALA A 374 9.49 -21.94 -31.44
C ALA A 374 10.32 -20.81 -32.05
N GLY A 375 10.66 -19.79 -31.25
CA GLY A 375 11.61 -18.76 -31.65
C GLY A 375 13.00 -19.34 -31.97
N GLY A 376 13.36 -20.47 -31.35
CA GLY A 376 14.55 -21.28 -31.63
C GLY A 376 14.47 -22.13 -32.91
N GLY A 377 13.34 -22.16 -33.61
CA GLY A 377 13.14 -22.94 -34.83
C GLY A 377 12.62 -24.36 -34.62
N LEU A 378 12.24 -24.73 -33.39
CA LEU A 378 11.53 -25.99 -33.13
C LEU A 378 10.04 -25.80 -33.46
N PRO A 379 9.42 -26.62 -34.31
CA PRO A 379 7.99 -26.57 -34.57
C PRO A 379 7.16 -26.77 -33.30
N GLN A 380 5.94 -26.25 -33.31
CA GLN A 380 5.02 -26.28 -32.16
C GLN A 380 4.06 -27.48 -32.17
N ASP A 381 4.28 -28.48 -33.04
CA ASP A 381 3.51 -29.70 -33.00
C ASP A 381 3.82 -30.54 -31.74
N GLU A 382 2.88 -31.41 -31.36
CA GLU A 382 2.95 -32.19 -30.13
C GLU A 382 4.21 -33.08 -30.06
N LEU A 383 4.65 -33.67 -31.18
CA LEU A 383 5.86 -34.48 -31.22
C LEU A 383 7.12 -33.63 -31.00
N SER A 384 7.22 -32.47 -31.66
CA SER A 384 8.34 -31.56 -31.50
C SER A 384 8.42 -31.02 -30.07
N VAL A 385 7.30 -30.67 -29.44
CA VAL A 385 7.26 -30.26 -28.03
C VAL A 385 7.70 -31.40 -27.12
N GLN A 386 7.21 -32.63 -27.35
CA GLN A 386 7.64 -33.83 -26.63
C GLN A 386 9.15 -34.10 -26.77
N ASN A 387 9.70 -33.92 -27.97
CA ASN A 387 11.13 -34.04 -28.23
C ASN A 387 11.92 -32.94 -27.51
N GLY A 388 11.41 -31.71 -27.50
CA GLY A 388 11.96 -30.60 -26.72
C GLY A 388 12.01 -30.90 -25.22
N ILE A 389 10.95 -31.52 -24.68
CA ILE A 389 10.88 -32.01 -23.30
C ILE A 389 11.96 -33.06 -23.03
N LEU A 390 12.05 -34.10 -23.87
CA LEU A 390 13.03 -35.16 -23.71
C LEU A 390 14.46 -34.63 -23.74
N THR A 391 14.76 -33.71 -24.66
CA THR A 391 16.11 -33.13 -24.80
C THR A 391 16.48 -32.24 -23.61
N THR A 392 15.52 -31.67 -22.89
CA THR A 392 15.78 -30.70 -21.81
C THR A 392 15.60 -31.23 -20.39
N ARG A 393 14.67 -32.16 -20.21
CA ARG A 393 14.25 -32.66 -18.89
C ARG A 393 14.76 -34.07 -18.61
N SER A 394 15.28 -34.80 -19.61
CA SER A 394 15.86 -36.12 -19.37
C SER A 394 17.08 -36.04 -18.45
N SER A 395 17.24 -37.05 -17.60
CA SER A 395 18.35 -37.13 -16.65
C SER A 395 19.68 -37.49 -17.30
N ARG A 396 19.62 -38.24 -18.41
CA ARG A 396 20.76 -38.65 -19.24
C ARG A 396 20.92 -37.68 -20.40
N TYR A 397 22.13 -37.60 -20.94
CA TYR A 397 22.38 -36.73 -22.08
C TYR A 397 21.62 -37.22 -23.32
N PRO A 398 20.98 -36.32 -24.07
CA PRO A 398 20.19 -36.67 -25.23
C PRO A 398 21.07 -37.05 -26.43
N LEU A 399 20.77 -38.20 -27.04
CA LEU A 399 21.24 -38.59 -28.36
C LEU A 399 20.06 -38.51 -29.34
N CYS A 400 20.04 -37.47 -30.16
CA CYS A 400 18.95 -37.19 -31.09
C CYS A 400 19.22 -37.90 -32.42
N ILE A 401 18.34 -38.83 -32.79
CA ILE A 401 18.30 -39.43 -34.12
C ILE A 401 17.61 -38.42 -35.05
N ASP A 402 18.41 -37.64 -35.77
CA ASP A 402 18.01 -36.43 -36.47
C ASP A 402 18.50 -36.42 -37.93
N PRO A 403 17.95 -37.31 -38.79
CA PRO A 403 18.35 -37.39 -40.19
C PRO A 403 18.12 -36.08 -40.96
N GLN A 404 17.14 -35.27 -40.53
CA GLN A 404 16.80 -33.98 -41.14
C GLN A 404 17.56 -32.78 -40.54
N GLN A 405 18.41 -32.97 -39.53
CA GLN A 405 19.20 -31.94 -38.85
C GLN A 405 18.37 -30.81 -38.18
N GLN A 406 17.13 -31.10 -37.82
CA GLN A 406 16.23 -30.17 -37.14
C GLN A 406 16.66 -29.94 -35.68
N ALA A 407 16.98 -31.01 -34.94
CA ALA A 407 17.45 -30.93 -33.57
C ALA A 407 18.81 -30.22 -33.49
N VAL A 408 19.72 -30.52 -34.42
CA VAL A 408 21.03 -29.87 -34.53
C VAL A 408 20.89 -28.35 -34.67
N ALA A 409 20.06 -27.91 -35.63
CA ALA A 409 19.84 -26.48 -35.88
C ALA A 409 19.22 -25.79 -34.66
N TRP A 410 18.23 -26.42 -34.03
CA TRP A 410 17.59 -25.91 -32.81
C TRP A 410 18.57 -25.81 -31.63
N ILE A 411 19.34 -26.85 -31.35
CA ILE A 411 20.32 -26.87 -30.24
C ILE A 411 21.38 -25.78 -30.44
N LYS A 412 21.89 -25.62 -31.67
CA LYS A 412 22.82 -24.53 -32.01
C LYS A 412 22.27 -23.15 -31.71
N LYS A 413 21.03 -22.88 -32.12
CA LYS A 413 20.39 -21.58 -31.90
C LYS A 413 20.10 -21.35 -30.42
N LYS A 414 19.63 -22.38 -29.72
CA LYS A 414 19.29 -22.35 -28.30
C LYS A 414 20.50 -22.10 -27.40
N GLU A 415 21.60 -22.84 -27.61
CA GLU A 415 22.81 -22.75 -26.78
C GLU A 415 23.81 -21.71 -27.31
N SER A 416 23.42 -20.90 -28.31
CA SER A 416 24.25 -19.82 -28.88
C SER A 416 24.75 -18.82 -27.84
N LYS A 417 23.94 -18.51 -26.82
CA LYS A 417 24.30 -17.63 -25.69
C LYS A 417 25.20 -18.32 -24.64
N ASN A 418 25.27 -19.66 -24.66
CA ASN A 418 25.96 -20.49 -23.65
C ASN A 418 27.31 -21.04 -24.15
N ASN A 419 27.95 -20.35 -25.09
CA ASN A 419 29.26 -20.71 -25.67
C ASN A 419 29.33 -22.16 -26.17
N LEU A 420 28.33 -22.59 -26.95
CA LEU A 420 28.27 -23.93 -27.53
C LEU A 420 29.53 -24.25 -28.36
N LYS A 421 30.21 -25.34 -28.01
CA LYS A 421 31.26 -25.94 -28.85
C LYS A 421 30.69 -27.13 -29.61
N VAL A 422 30.94 -27.15 -30.92
CA VAL A 422 30.54 -28.22 -31.83
C VAL A 422 31.79 -28.99 -32.27
N SER A 423 31.72 -30.31 -32.27
CA SER A 423 32.81 -31.20 -32.71
C SER A 423 32.27 -32.57 -33.17
N THR A 424 33.13 -33.39 -33.76
CA THR A 424 32.84 -34.78 -34.15
C THR A 424 33.86 -35.73 -33.50
N PHE A 425 33.52 -37.00 -33.25
CA PHE A 425 34.49 -38.00 -32.74
C PHE A 425 35.69 -38.24 -33.68
N ASN A 426 35.55 -37.89 -34.96
CA ASN A 426 36.62 -37.98 -35.95
C ASN A 426 37.70 -36.90 -35.81
N GLU A 427 37.45 -35.84 -35.03
CA GLU A 427 38.40 -34.74 -34.82
C GLU A 427 39.40 -35.09 -33.72
N GLY A 428 40.70 -35.24 -34.03
CA GLY A 428 41.70 -35.70 -33.05
C GLY A 428 41.91 -34.81 -31.81
N ASP A 429 41.34 -33.61 -31.77
CA ASP A 429 41.39 -32.67 -30.64
C ASP A 429 40.06 -32.53 -29.89
N PHE A 430 39.01 -33.30 -30.23
CA PHE A 430 37.70 -33.23 -29.57
C PHE A 430 37.84 -33.36 -28.04
N LEU A 431 38.72 -34.24 -27.57
CA LEU A 431 38.91 -34.54 -26.16
C LEU A 431 39.44 -33.34 -25.38
N LYS A 432 40.36 -32.56 -25.97
CA LYS A 432 40.86 -31.31 -25.35
C LYS A 432 39.75 -30.26 -25.25
N HIS A 433 38.93 -30.14 -26.29
CA HIS A 433 37.79 -29.23 -26.28
C HIS A 433 36.73 -29.65 -25.25
N LEU A 434 36.51 -30.96 -25.09
CA LEU A 434 35.58 -31.51 -24.11
C LEU A 434 36.08 -31.26 -22.68
N GLU A 435 37.37 -31.48 -22.41
CA GLU A 435 37.99 -31.15 -21.11
C GLU A 435 37.76 -29.67 -20.74
N ILE A 436 37.96 -28.74 -21.69
CA ILE A 436 37.75 -27.31 -21.48
C ILE A 436 36.27 -27.01 -21.22
N ALA A 437 35.36 -27.62 -21.98
CA ALA A 437 33.93 -27.39 -21.84
C ALA A 437 33.40 -27.89 -20.49
N VAL A 438 33.86 -29.05 -20.02
CA VAL A 438 33.50 -29.62 -18.71
C VAL A 438 34.01 -28.72 -17.57
N ASN A 439 35.23 -28.21 -17.69
CA ASN A 439 35.84 -27.33 -16.68
C ASN A 439 35.16 -25.96 -16.60
N LEU A 440 34.77 -25.38 -17.75
CA LEU A 440 34.17 -24.04 -17.82
C LEU A 440 32.63 -24.05 -17.83
N GLY A 441 32.00 -25.24 -17.80
CA GLY A 441 30.54 -25.38 -17.84
C GLY A 441 29.91 -25.00 -19.19
N PHE A 442 30.65 -25.08 -20.30
CA PHE A 442 30.13 -24.74 -21.63
C PHE A 442 29.27 -25.86 -22.21
N ALA A 443 28.28 -25.50 -23.03
CA ALA A 443 27.52 -26.50 -23.78
C ALA A 443 28.42 -27.15 -24.85
N TYR A 444 28.26 -28.47 -25.05
CA TYR A 444 29.03 -29.23 -26.02
C TYR A 444 28.10 -30.10 -26.88
N LEU A 445 28.30 -30.09 -28.20
CA LEU A 445 27.50 -30.86 -29.16
C LEU A 445 28.42 -31.74 -30.01
N PHE A 446 28.21 -33.06 -29.91
CA PHE A 446 28.74 -34.02 -30.88
C PHE A 446 27.80 -34.14 -32.07
N GLU A 447 28.29 -33.80 -33.25
CA GLU A 447 27.58 -33.97 -34.52
C GLU A 447 27.98 -35.25 -35.22
N ASN A 448 27.05 -35.79 -36.01
CA ASN A 448 27.26 -36.95 -36.86
C ASN A 448 27.81 -38.16 -36.08
N VAL A 449 27.19 -38.43 -34.92
CA VAL A 449 27.51 -39.61 -34.12
C VAL A 449 26.95 -40.83 -34.84
N ASP A 450 27.83 -41.74 -35.21
CA ASP A 450 27.46 -43.02 -35.83
C ASP A 450 26.96 -44.02 -34.75
N GLU A 451 27.05 -45.32 -35.02
CA GLU A 451 26.71 -46.37 -34.04
C GLU A 451 27.81 -46.56 -32.97
N TYR A 452 29.03 -46.12 -33.27
CA TYR A 452 30.17 -46.19 -32.35
C TYR A 452 30.32 -44.89 -31.55
N ILE A 453 30.26 -45.01 -30.21
CA ILE A 453 30.57 -43.94 -29.26
C ILE A 453 31.88 -44.32 -28.57
N ASP A 454 32.86 -43.43 -28.60
CA ASP A 454 34.16 -43.69 -27.97
C ASP A 454 34.01 -43.85 -26.44
N PRO A 455 34.35 -45.02 -25.86
CA PRO A 455 34.23 -45.26 -24.42
C PRO A 455 35.01 -44.28 -23.54
N ILE A 456 35.96 -43.51 -24.10
CA ILE A 456 36.73 -42.51 -23.34
C ILE A 456 35.85 -41.42 -22.72
N ILE A 457 34.65 -41.19 -23.28
CA ILE A 457 33.69 -40.22 -22.76
C ILE A 457 32.64 -40.83 -21.82
N ASP A 458 32.64 -42.15 -21.62
CA ASP A 458 31.70 -42.83 -20.72
C ASP A 458 31.65 -42.23 -19.31
N PRO A 459 32.78 -41.86 -18.67
CA PRO A 459 32.74 -41.22 -17.35
C PRO A 459 31.94 -39.92 -17.33
N VAL A 460 31.91 -39.18 -18.44
CA VAL A 460 31.11 -37.97 -18.61
C VAL A 460 29.64 -38.34 -18.83
N LEU A 461 29.35 -39.31 -19.71
CA LEU A 461 27.98 -39.75 -20.01
C LEU A 461 27.26 -40.29 -18.78
N GLU A 462 27.94 -41.12 -17.99
CA GLU A 462 27.43 -41.74 -16.77
C GLU A 462 27.46 -40.79 -15.57
N LYS A 463 28.09 -39.61 -15.71
CA LYS A 463 28.30 -38.63 -14.63
C LYS A 463 29.01 -39.26 -13.42
N ASN A 464 30.10 -39.99 -13.68
CA ASN A 464 30.97 -40.63 -12.67
C ASN A 464 31.84 -39.57 -11.96
N ILE A 465 31.18 -38.66 -11.23
CA ILE A 465 31.78 -37.52 -10.56
C ILE A 465 32.31 -37.96 -9.19
N VAL A 466 33.62 -37.79 -8.98
CA VAL A 466 34.28 -38.06 -7.71
C VAL A 466 34.36 -36.75 -6.92
N THR A 467 33.75 -36.72 -5.74
CA THR A 467 33.81 -35.55 -4.85
C THR A 467 34.98 -35.73 -3.89
N THR A 468 36.01 -34.89 -4.00
CA THR A 468 37.18 -34.88 -3.10
C THR A 468 37.23 -33.54 -2.38
N GLY A 469 36.77 -33.49 -1.13
CA GLY A 469 36.62 -32.24 -0.38
C GLY A 469 35.53 -31.37 -0.99
N ALA A 470 35.87 -30.12 -1.37
CA ALA A 470 34.95 -29.19 -2.03
C ALA A 470 35.02 -29.25 -3.57
N SER A 471 36.02 -29.90 -4.15
CA SER A 471 36.16 -30.04 -5.61
C SER A 471 35.46 -31.32 -6.08
N ARG A 472 34.69 -31.18 -7.16
CA ARG A 472 34.04 -32.29 -7.88
C ARG A 472 34.81 -32.48 -9.17
N THR A 473 35.30 -33.69 -9.42
CA THR A 473 36.09 -33.97 -10.61
C THR A 473 35.55 -35.18 -11.35
N VAL A 474 35.71 -35.20 -12.67
CA VAL A 474 35.44 -36.36 -13.52
C VAL A 474 36.73 -36.76 -14.23
N LYS A 475 36.95 -38.06 -14.36
CA LYS A 475 38.13 -38.58 -15.07
C LYS A 475 37.81 -38.71 -16.56
N ILE A 476 38.52 -37.97 -17.42
CA ILE A 476 38.39 -38.04 -18.88
C ILE A 476 39.75 -38.52 -19.43
N GLY A 477 39.76 -39.72 -20.00
CA GLY A 477 41.02 -40.41 -20.33
C GLY A 477 41.90 -40.57 -19.09
N ASP A 478 43.10 -39.98 -19.12
CA ASP A 478 44.05 -40.02 -17.99
C ASP A 478 44.00 -38.78 -17.07
N LYS A 479 43.22 -37.76 -17.42
CA LYS A 479 43.16 -36.49 -16.66
C LYS A 479 41.93 -36.42 -15.76
N ALA A 480 42.11 -35.86 -14.57
CA ALA A 480 41.01 -35.42 -13.72
C ALA A 480 40.67 -33.96 -14.07
N VAL A 481 39.43 -33.73 -14.50
CA VAL A 481 38.91 -32.41 -14.88
C VAL A 481 37.90 -31.97 -13.82
N GLU A 482 37.95 -30.70 -13.41
CA GLU A 482 36.94 -30.15 -12.52
C GLU A 482 35.57 -30.09 -13.20
N TRP A 483 34.54 -30.45 -12.45
CA TRP A 483 33.17 -30.55 -12.94
C TRP A 483 32.39 -29.30 -12.60
N ASP A 484 31.88 -28.62 -13.63
CA ASP A 484 30.89 -27.56 -13.48
C ASP A 484 29.46 -28.09 -13.73
N ASP A 485 28.51 -27.77 -12.83
CA ASP A 485 27.12 -28.23 -12.96
C ASP A 485 26.36 -27.59 -14.13
N SER A 486 26.88 -26.50 -14.69
CA SER A 486 26.30 -25.83 -15.86
C SER A 486 26.60 -26.55 -17.17
N PHE A 487 27.55 -27.50 -17.16
CA PHE A 487 27.94 -28.27 -18.33
C PHE A 487 26.77 -29.09 -18.90
N LYS A 488 26.56 -28.96 -20.22
CA LYS A 488 25.55 -29.72 -20.96
C LYS A 488 26.18 -30.39 -22.17
N LEU A 489 25.80 -31.64 -22.42
CA LEU A 489 26.25 -32.42 -23.55
C LEU A 489 25.06 -32.85 -24.41
N TYR A 490 25.21 -32.71 -25.71
CA TYR A 490 24.24 -33.12 -26.71
C TYR A 490 24.92 -34.01 -27.75
N LEU A 491 24.25 -35.06 -28.20
CA LEU A 491 24.70 -35.93 -29.29
C LEU A 491 23.64 -35.96 -30.38
N THR A 492 24.06 -35.94 -31.64
CA THR A 492 23.14 -35.98 -32.80
C THR A 492 23.65 -36.95 -33.85
N SER A 493 22.76 -37.78 -34.39
CA SER A 493 23.05 -38.75 -35.44
C SER A 493 22.24 -38.43 -36.69
N LYS A 494 22.86 -38.60 -37.87
CA LYS A 494 22.17 -38.48 -39.17
C LYS A 494 21.57 -39.79 -39.67
N LEU A 495 21.92 -40.90 -39.04
CA LEU A 495 21.41 -42.21 -39.42
C LEU A 495 19.93 -42.26 -39.08
N SER A 496 19.08 -42.66 -40.04
CA SER A 496 17.62 -42.72 -39.81
C SER A 496 17.21 -43.85 -38.86
N ASN A 497 17.98 -44.94 -38.84
CA ASN A 497 17.71 -46.10 -37.99
C ASN A 497 19.01 -46.75 -37.48
N PRO A 498 19.78 -46.07 -36.61
CA PRO A 498 21.01 -46.61 -36.05
C PRO A 498 20.74 -47.75 -35.07
N HIS A 499 21.60 -48.78 -35.09
CA HIS A 499 21.52 -49.90 -34.16
C HIS A 499 22.39 -49.67 -32.92
N TYR A 500 21.77 -49.19 -31.84
CA TYR A 500 22.43 -49.01 -30.55
C TYR A 500 22.26 -50.22 -29.63
N GLY A 501 23.36 -50.64 -29.00
CA GLY A 501 23.34 -51.72 -28.01
C GLY A 501 22.69 -51.31 -26.67
N PRO A 502 22.32 -52.27 -25.81
CA PRO A 502 21.71 -51.99 -24.51
C PRO A 502 22.57 -51.08 -23.60
N GLU A 503 23.89 -51.18 -23.74
CA GLU A 503 24.85 -50.34 -23.03
C GLU A 503 24.65 -48.84 -23.35
N THR A 504 24.48 -48.50 -24.63
CA THR A 504 24.22 -47.13 -25.07
C THR A 504 22.89 -46.62 -24.53
N PHE A 505 21.83 -47.43 -24.58
CA PHE A 505 20.52 -47.10 -23.98
C PHE A 505 20.61 -46.88 -22.45
N GLY A 506 21.58 -47.50 -21.77
CA GLY A 506 21.87 -47.27 -20.37
C GLY A 506 22.52 -45.92 -20.09
N LYS A 507 23.43 -45.47 -20.96
CA LYS A 507 24.27 -44.27 -20.79
C LYS A 507 23.60 -42.98 -21.28
N VAL A 508 22.92 -43.03 -22.43
CA VAL A 508 22.30 -41.85 -23.07
C VAL A 508 20.79 -41.99 -23.22
N SER A 509 20.09 -40.86 -23.35
CA SER A 509 18.67 -40.81 -23.67
C SER A 509 18.51 -40.73 -25.18
N ILE A 510 18.18 -41.84 -25.84
CA ILE A 510 17.95 -41.85 -27.28
C ILE A 510 16.60 -41.21 -27.58
N ILE A 511 16.57 -40.22 -28.47
CA ILE A 511 15.37 -39.46 -28.84
C ILE A 511 15.19 -39.53 -30.34
N ASN A 512 14.03 -40.02 -30.76
CA ASN A 512 13.64 -40.05 -32.15
C ASN A 512 13.15 -38.67 -32.62
N PHE A 513 13.97 -37.98 -33.41
CA PHE A 513 13.63 -36.73 -34.09
C PHE A 513 13.21 -36.94 -35.56
N SER A 514 13.02 -38.18 -35.99
CA SER A 514 12.53 -38.47 -37.34
C SER A 514 11.19 -37.79 -37.56
N VAL A 515 11.11 -37.04 -38.65
CA VAL A 515 9.91 -36.30 -39.02
C VAL A 515 8.77 -37.28 -39.36
N THR A 516 7.55 -36.97 -38.91
CA THR A 516 6.33 -37.72 -39.27
C THR A 516 5.67 -37.16 -40.53
N ILE A 517 4.73 -37.88 -41.13
CA ILE A 517 3.95 -37.37 -42.28
C ILE A 517 3.30 -36.03 -41.94
N ALA A 518 2.64 -35.94 -40.78
CA ALA A 518 2.01 -34.71 -40.30
C ALA A 518 3.03 -33.60 -39.99
N GLY A 519 4.16 -33.93 -39.34
CA GLY A 519 5.20 -32.96 -39.03
C GLY A 519 5.85 -32.37 -40.29
N LEU A 520 6.08 -33.20 -41.32
CA LEU A 520 6.59 -32.73 -42.60
C LEU A 520 5.55 -31.92 -43.37
N GLU A 521 4.29 -32.32 -43.33
CA GLU A 521 3.19 -31.54 -43.93
C GLU A 521 3.17 -30.12 -43.36
N ASP A 522 3.27 -29.96 -42.04
CA ASP A 522 3.30 -28.61 -41.43
C ASP A 522 4.57 -27.83 -41.79
N GLN A 523 5.72 -28.49 -41.90
CA GLN A 523 6.96 -27.86 -42.38
C GLN A 523 6.84 -27.38 -43.82
N LEU A 524 6.35 -28.23 -44.72
CA LEU A 524 6.15 -27.89 -46.12
C LEU A 524 5.10 -26.80 -46.29
N LEU A 525 4.06 -26.78 -45.45
CA LEU A 525 3.06 -25.71 -45.45
C LEU A 525 3.71 -24.35 -45.21
N ASN A 526 4.64 -24.27 -44.26
CA ASN A 526 5.35 -23.03 -43.97
C ASN A 526 6.19 -22.56 -45.18
N GLU A 527 6.83 -23.50 -45.88
CA GLU A 527 7.63 -23.21 -47.07
C GLU A 527 6.76 -22.77 -48.26
N VAL A 528 5.61 -23.43 -48.48
CA VAL A 528 4.64 -23.03 -49.51
C VAL A 528 4.13 -21.60 -49.24
N VAL A 529 3.72 -21.33 -48.00
CA VAL A 529 3.26 -19.99 -47.62
C VAL A 529 4.38 -18.96 -47.74
N ALA A 530 5.62 -19.31 -47.40
CA ALA A 530 6.76 -18.40 -47.56
C ALA A 530 7.01 -17.99 -49.02
N VAL A 531 6.75 -18.89 -49.98
CA VAL A 531 6.90 -18.62 -51.41
C VAL A 531 5.67 -17.89 -51.97
N GLU A 532 4.46 -18.35 -51.69
CA GLU A 532 3.22 -17.81 -52.27
C GLU A 532 2.74 -16.52 -51.58
N ARG A 533 2.93 -16.42 -50.27
CA ARG A 533 2.46 -15.32 -49.40
C ARG A 533 3.54 -14.92 -48.39
N ALA A 534 4.65 -14.40 -48.90
CA ALA A 534 5.76 -13.91 -48.09
C ALA A 534 5.35 -12.87 -47.03
N ASP A 535 4.27 -12.11 -47.29
CA ASP A 535 3.65 -11.19 -46.33
C ASP A 535 3.11 -11.92 -45.08
N LEU A 536 2.35 -12.99 -45.28
CA LEU A 536 1.80 -13.80 -44.18
C LEU A 536 2.89 -14.55 -43.42
N ALA A 537 3.89 -15.08 -44.13
CA ALA A 537 5.03 -15.76 -43.50
C ALA A 537 5.86 -14.82 -42.61
N ALA A 538 6.12 -13.59 -43.07
CA ALA A 538 6.81 -12.58 -42.29
C ALA A 538 5.98 -12.13 -41.08
N GLN A 539 4.68 -11.92 -41.24
CA GLN A 539 3.76 -11.61 -40.13
C GLN A 539 3.76 -12.71 -39.08
N ARG A 540 3.64 -13.98 -39.48
CA ARG A 540 3.66 -15.14 -38.58
C ARG A 540 4.96 -15.21 -37.79
N LYS A 541 6.10 -15.05 -38.46
CA LYS A 541 7.42 -15.07 -37.79
C LYS A 541 7.54 -13.97 -36.74
N ASN A 542 7.18 -12.73 -37.09
CA ASN A 542 7.22 -11.60 -36.16
C ASN A 542 6.26 -11.83 -34.98
N LEU A 543 5.07 -12.35 -35.25
CA LEU A 543 4.08 -12.66 -34.22
C LEU A 543 4.58 -13.72 -33.24
N VAL A 544 5.24 -14.78 -33.71
CA VAL A 544 5.83 -15.81 -32.84
C VAL A 544 6.94 -15.23 -31.94
N GLU A 545 7.81 -14.38 -32.49
CA GLU A 545 8.86 -13.71 -31.72
C GLU A 545 8.28 -12.72 -30.69
N GLU A 546 7.24 -11.96 -31.08
CA GLU A 546 6.54 -11.02 -30.20
C GLU A 546 5.80 -11.75 -29.08
N VAL A 547 5.05 -12.82 -29.37
CA VAL A 547 4.34 -13.63 -28.37
C VAL A 547 5.33 -14.22 -27.36
N ALA A 548 6.50 -14.68 -27.81
CA ALA A 548 7.54 -15.19 -26.91
C ALA A 548 8.03 -14.11 -25.93
N GLN A 549 8.31 -12.90 -26.42
CA GLN A 549 8.78 -11.77 -25.60
C GLN A 549 7.69 -11.25 -24.65
N LEU A 550 6.45 -11.11 -25.13
CA LEU A 550 5.31 -10.66 -24.32
C LEU A 550 4.99 -11.65 -23.21
N SER A 551 5.04 -12.96 -23.50
CA SER A 551 4.79 -14.01 -22.49
C SER A 551 5.87 -14.03 -21.41
N GLU A 552 7.14 -13.84 -21.77
CA GLU A 552 8.25 -13.70 -20.81
C GLU A 552 8.07 -12.46 -19.93
N THR A 553 7.81 -11.30 -20.55
CA THR A 553 7.60 -10.03 -19.83
C THR A 553 6.41 -10.10 -18.89
N LEU A 554 5.30 -10.72 -19.29
CA LEU A 554 4.12 -10.90 -18.43
C LEU A 554 4.48 -11.66 -17.16
N LYS A 555 5.18 -12.79 -17.31
CA LYS A 555 5.60 -13.62 -16.17
C LYS A 555 6.55 -12.87 -15.24
N GLU A 556 7.49 -12.11 -15.78
CA GLU A 556 8.40 -11.27 -14.98
C GLU A 556 7.63 -10.21 -14.17
N LEU A 557 6.66 -9.54 -14.79
CA LEU A 557 5.83 -8.54 -14.09
C LEU A 557 5.00 -9.17 -12.96
N GLU A 558 4.44 -10.36 -13.18
CA GLU A 558 3.71 -11.11 -12.16
C GLU A 558 4.63 -11.53 -11.00
N ASP A 559 5.81 -12.04 -11.32
CA ASP A 559 6.80 -12.45 -10.32
C ASP A 559 7.28 -11.26 -9.48
N VAL A 560 7.49 -10.10 -10.11
CA VAL A 560 7.84 -8.84 -9.43
C VAL A 560 6.69 -8.35 -8.56
N LEU A 561 5.46 -8.33 -9.07
CA LEU A 561 4.29 -7.89 -8.31
C LEU A 561 4.13 -8.71 -7.04
N LEU A 562 4.24 -10.03 -7.16
CA LEU A 562 4.07 -10.94 -6.04
C LEU A 562 5.27 -10.88 -5.07
N TYR A 563 6.49 -10.68 -5.58
CA TYR A 563 7.69 -10.51 -4.75
C TYR A 563 7.62 -9.25 -3.89
N GLU A 564 7.23 -8.11 -4.49
CA GLU A 564 7.07 -6.83 -3.81
C GLU A 564 6.00 -6.88 -2.72
N LEU A 565 4.87 -7.56 -2.98
CA LEU A 565 3.80 -7.77 -1.98
C LEU A 565 4.22 -8.69 -0.84
N ALA A 566 4.87 -9.81 -1.15
CA ALA A 566 5.27 -10.80 -0.14
C ALA A 566 6.38 -10.28 0.79
N ASN A 567 7.30 -9.47 0.27
CA ASN A 567 8.44 -8.94 1.02
C ASN A 567 8.21 -7.55 1.62
N ALA A 568 7.04 -6.95 1.42
CA ALA A 568 6.71 -5.67 2.02
C ALA A 568 6.73 -5.78 3.57
N THR A 569 7.73 -5.13 4.17
CA THR A 569 7.89 -5.05 5.63
C THR A 569 7.29 -3.76 6.17
N GLY A 570 6.62 -3.83 7.32
CA GLY A 570 5.88 -2.70 7.89
C GLY A 570 4.45 -2.58 7.33
N ASN A 571 3.85 -1.40 7.51
CA ASN A 571 2.51 -1.12 7.01
C ASN A 571 2.57 -0.77 5.51
N ILE A 572 2.03 -1.65 4.67
CA ILE A 572 2.00 -1.48 3.21
C ILE A 572 1.32 -0.16 2.82
N LEU A 573 0.38 0.30 3.63
CA LEU A 573 -0.41 1.51 3.37
C LEU A 573 0.38 2.81 3.51
N ASP A 574 1.52 2.76 4.22
CA ASP A 574 2.41 3.92 4.38
C ASP A 574 3.44 4.01 3.24
N ASN A 575 3.63 2.94 2.46
CA ASN A 575 4.59 2.91 1.35
C ASN A 575 3.92 3.31 0.03
N THR A 576 3.87 4.63 -0.22
CA THR A 576 3.28 5.19 -1.45
C THR A 576 4.04 4.80 -2.72
N GLU A 577 5.36 4.57 -2.64
CA GLU A 577 6.18 4.16 -3.79
C GLU A 577 5.88 2.72 -4.22
N LEU A 578 5.70 1.83 -3.25
CA LEU A 578 5.29 0.45 -3.48
C LEU A 578 3.91 0.41 -4.16
N ILE A 579 2.93 1.17 -3.67
CA ILE A 579 1.58 1.22 -4.26
C ILE A 579 1.63 1.73 -5.70
N SER A 580 2.40 2.78 -5.98
CA SER A 580 2.59 3.31 -7.34
C SER A 580 3.26 2.29 -8.27
N THR A 581 4.24 1.54 -7.75
CA THR A 581 4.92 0.49 -8.51
C THR A 581 3.98 -0.67 -8.81
N LEU A 582 3.21 -1.14 -7.82
CA LEU A 582 2.22 -2.20 -7.99
C LEU A 582 1.15 -1.82 -9.02
N GLU A 583 0.66 -0.58 -8.98
CA GLU A 583 -0.32 -0.08 -9.95
C GLU A 583 0.25 -0.05 -11.38
N LYS A 584 1.48 0.45 -11.55
CA LYS A 584 2.16 0.45 -12.87
C LYS A 584 2.42 -0.96 -13.39
N THR A 585 2.90 -1.86 -12.53
CA THR A 585 3.17 -3.26 -12.88
C THR A 585 1.88 -3.97 -13.28
N LYS A 586 0.80 -3.77 -12.54
CA LYS A 586 -0.52 -4.32 -12.87
C LYS A 586 -1.02 -3.79 -14.21
N THR A 587 -1.03 -2.48 -14.43
CA THR A 587 -1.55 -1.89 -15.67
C THR A 587 -0.79 -2.43 -16.88
N LYS A 588 0.55 -2.52 -16.78
CA LYS A 588 1.36 -3.15 -17.83
C LYS A 588 1.05 -4.63 -18.04
N ALA A 589 0.85 -5.39 -16.96
CA ALA A 589 0.49 -6.81 -17.06
C ALA A 589 -0.86 -7.01 -17.76
N VAL A 590 -1.86 -6.16 -17.47
CA VAL A 590 -3.16 -6.18 -18.15
C VAL A 590 -3.00 -5.81 -19.63
N GLU A 591 -2.28 -4.73 -19.95
CA GLU A 591 -2.01 -4.33 -21.34
C GLU A 591 -1.31 -5.44 -22.14
N ILE A 592 -0.31 -6.11 -21.54
CA ILE A 592 0.40 -7.22 -22.18
C ILE A 592 -0.52 -8.44 -22.32
N GLY A 593 -1.36 -8.72 -21.31
CA GLY A 593 -2.34 -9.79 -21.36
C GLY A 593 -3.36 -9.60 -22.50
N GLU A 594 -3.88 -8.38 -22.66
CA GLU A 594 -4.78 -8.02 -23.77
C GLU A 594 -4.07 -8.18 -25.12
N LYS A 595 -2.84 -7.68 -25.26
CA LYS A 595 -2.03 -7.87 -26.48
C LYS A 595 -1.77 -9.34 -26.80
N LEU A 596 -1.55 -10.19 -25.79
CA LEU A 596 -1.39 -11.63 -26.01
C LEU A 596 -2.68 -12.28 -26.52
N VAL A 597 -3.85 -11.83 -26.07
CA VAL A 597 -5.14 -12.30 -26.58
C VAL A 597 -5.34 -11.87 -28.03
N GLU A 598 -5.04 -10.61 -28.36
CA GLU A 598 -5.09 -10.10 -29.74
C GLU A 598 -4.10 -10.81 -30.66
N ALA A 599 -2.88 -11.05 -30.19
CA ALA A 599 -1.85 -11.79 -30.92
C ALA A 599 -2.26 -13.24 -31.19
N ARG A 600 -2.94 -13.91 -30.23
CA ARG A 600 -3.49 -15.25 -30.43
C ARG A 600 -4.60 -15.26 -31.48
N ALA A 601 -5.54 -14.32 -31.41
CA ALA A 601 -6.61 -14.21 -32.41
C ALA A 601 -6.05 -13.96 -33.83
N THR A 602 -5.07 -13.05 -33.93
CA THR A 602 -4.36 -12.79 -35.20
C THR A 602 -3.61 -14.04 -35.68
N GLY A 603 -3.01 -14.81 -34.76
CA GLY A 603 -2.35 -16.07 -35.07
C GLY A 603 -3.31 -17.12 -35.64
N GLU A 604 -4.50 -17.25 -35.07
CA GLU A 604 -5.55 -18.13 -35.58
C GLU A 604 -6.01 -17.71 -36.98
N GLU A 605 -6.20 -16.41 -37.24
CA GLU A 605 -6.55 -15.90 -38.56
C GLU A 605 -5.46 -16.21 -39.60
N ILE A 606 -4.18 -16.05 -39.23
CA ILE A 606 -3.04 -16.41 -40.08
C ILE A 606 -3.01 -17.91 -40.34
N ASP A 607 -3.24 -18.75 -39.32
CA ASP A 607 -3.23 -20.21 -39.47
C ASP A 607 -4.38 -20.68 -40.38
N VAL A 608 -5.57 -20.07 -40.28
CA VAL A 608 -6.69 -20.31 -41.20
C VAL A 608 -6.32 -19.91 -42.63
N ALA A 609 -5.70 -18.74 -42.82
CA ALA A 609 -5.24 -18.30 -44.14
C ALA A 609 -4.12 -19.20 -44.71
N CYS A 610 -3.26 -19.75 -43.86
CA CYS A 610 -2.23 -20.72 -44.26
C CYS A 610 -2.85 -22.07 -44.61
N ALA A 611 -3.89 -22.50 -43.89
CA ALA A 611 -4.54 -23.81 -44.08
C ALA A 611 -5.10 -24.01 -45.50
N SER A 612 -5.43 -22.94 -46.23
CA SER A 612 -5.86 -23.06 -47.63
C SER A 612 -4.78 -23.67 -48.53
N TYR A 613 -3.49 -23.53 -48.18
CA TYR A 613 -2.36 -24.10 -48.93
C TYR A 613 -2.01 -25.53 -48.50
N ARG A 614 -2.68 -26.08 -47.48
CA ARG A 614 -2.44 -27.41 -46.93
C ARG A 614 -2.51 -28.56 -47.97
N PRO A 615 -3.38 -28.54 -49.00
CA PRO A 615 -3.40 -29.61 -50.01
C PRO A 615 -2.05 -29.83 -50.71
N VAL A 616 -1.31 -28.75 -51.00
CA VAL A 616 0.04 -28.82 -51.60
C VAL A 616 1.02 -29.45 -50.62
N ALA A 617 0.99 -29.02 -49.36
CA ALA A 617 1.87 -29.53 -48.31
C ALA A 617 1.62 -31.01 -48.03
N LYS A 618 0.35 -31.43 -47.99
CA LYS A 618 -0.09 -32.82 -47.83
C LYS A 618 0.38 -33.68 -49.00
N ARG A 619 0.25 -33.19 -50.24
CA ARG A 619 0.81 -33.88 -51.41
C ARG A 619 2.32 -34.04 -51.26
N GLY A 620 3.01 -32.96 -50.91
CA GLY A 620 4.46 -32.96 -50.76
C GLY A 620 4.96 -33.93 -49.68
N SER A 621 4.29 -34.01 -48.53
CA SER A 621 4.69 -34.93 -47.46
C SER A 621 4.57 -36.38 -47.93
N ILE A 622 3.44 -36.75 -48.57
CA ILE A 622 3.23 -38.08 -49.15
C ILE A 622 4.34 -38.43 -50.15
N LEU A 623 4.64 -37.52 -51.09
CA LEU A 623 5.67 -37.76 -52.10
C LEU A 623 7.06 -37.96 -51.50
N PHE A 624 7.44 -37.17 -50.49
CA PHE A 624 8.71 -37.36 -49.79
C PHE A 624 8.81 -38.76 -49.15
N PHE A 625 7.78 -39.20 -48.42
CA PHE A 625 7.83 -40.52 -47.77
C PHE A 625 7.82 -41.68 -48.77
N VAL A 626 7.17 -41.53 -49.92
CA VAL A 626 7.28 -42.50 -51.03
C VAL A 626 8.73 -42.57 -51.51
N LEU A 627 9.38 -41.43 -51.74
CA LEU A 627 10.78 -41.37 -52.18
C LEU A 627 11.74 -41.95 -51.14
N ALA A 628 11.59 -41.58 -49.87
CA ALA A 628 12.42 -42.07 -48.78
C ALA A 628 12.29 -43.60 -48.60
N ALA A 629 11.09 -44.15 -48.80
CA ALA A 629 10.84 -45.60 -48.71
C ALA A 629 11.54 -46.41 -49.81
N LEU A 630 11.98 -45.80 -50.92
CA LEU A 630 12.69 -46.52 -51.99
C LEU A 630 14.04 -47.09 -51.53
N SER A 631 14.65 -46.49 -50.49
CA SER A 631 15.88 -47.01 -49.86
C SER A 631 15.73 -48.45 -49.34
N THR A 632 14.52 -48.89 -49.05
CA THR A 632 14.24 -50.28 -48.63
C THR A 632 14.45 -51.31 -49.75
N LEU A 633 14.42 -50.88 -51.01
CA LEU A 633 14.65 -51.75 -52.16
C LEU A 633 16.13 -51.80 -52.52
N ASP A 634 16.78 -50.64 -52.57
CA ASP A 634 18.19 -50.51 -52.86
C ASP A 634 18.76 -49.31 -52.09
N ASN A 635 19.91 -49.50 -51.45
CA ASN A 635 20.61 -48.45 -50.71
C ASN A 635 20.99 -47.26 -51.61
N MET A 636 21.09 -47.44 -52.93
CA MET A 636 21.34 -46.35 -53.88
C MET A 636 20.18 -45.36 -54.01
N TYR A 637 18.96 -45.71 -53.57
CA TYR A 637 17.77 -44.88 -53.70
C TYR A 637 17.48 -44.01 -52.48
N GLU A 638 18.48 -43.78 -51.64
CA GLU A 638 18.34 -42.90 -50.49
C GLU A 638 18.19 -41.43 -50.92
N VAL A 639 17.08 -40.81 -50.53
CA VAL A 639 16.78 -39.40 -50.81
C VAL A 639 16.74 -38.64 -49.49
N SER A 640 17.61 -37.65 -49.34
CA SER A 640 17.59 -36.77 -48.18
C SER A 640 16.48 -35.71 -48.32
N LEU A 641 15.94 -35.26 -47.17
CA LEU A 641 14.96 -34.18 -47.17
C LEU A 641 15.52 -32.90 -47.79
N ALA A 642 16.80 -32.58 -47.55
CA ALA A 642 17.44 -31.41 -48.15
C ALA A 642 17.41 -31.43 -49.69
N LEU A 643 17.63 -32.59 -50.30
CA LEU A 643 17.53 -32.75 -51.75
C LEU A 643 16.09 -32.62 -52.24
N TYR A 644 15.16 -33.25 -51.53
CA TYR A 644 13.74 -33.14 -51.83
C TYR A 644 13.24 -31.69 -51.78
N MET A 645 13.67 -30.91 -50.77
CA MET A 645 13.32 -29.50 -50.64
C MET A 645 13.74 -28.66 -51.85
N VAL A 646 14.88 -28.96 -52.47
CA VAL A 646 15.31 -28.27 -53.70
C VAL A 646 14.31 -28.52 -54.83
N VAL A 647 13.88 -29.77 -55.02
CA VAL A 647 12.88 -30.12 -56.04
C VAL A 647 11.53 -29.48 -55.70
N PHE A 648 11.10 -29.55 -54.44
CA PHE A 648 9.84 -28.98 -53.98
C PHE A 648 9.75 -27.47 -54.24
N LEU A 649 10.77 -26.70 -53.84
CA LEU A 649 10.82 -25.25 -54.08
C LEU A 649 10.91 -24.91 -55.56
N GLN A 650 11.62 -25.71 -56.35
CA GLN A 650 11.67 -25.54 -57.80
C GLN A 650 10.30 -25.76 -58.43
N SER A 651 9.54 -26.77 -57.99
CA SER A 651 8.19 -27.05 -58.48
C SER A 651 7.19 -25.95 -58.14
N LEU A 652 7.31 -25.31 -56.96
CA LEU A 652 6.50 -24.14 -56.62
C LEU A 652 6.75 -22.97 -57.58
N ALA A 653 8.02 -22.74 -57.91
CA ALA A 653 8.43 -21.66 -58.80
C ALA A 653 8.10 -21.92 -60.28
N SER A 654 8.13 -23.18 -60.73
CA SER A 654 7.87 -23.56 -62.13
C SER A 654 6.38 -23.75 -62.45
N ALA A 655 5.54 -23.99 -61.44
CA ALA A 655 4.10 -24.19 -61.62
C ALA A 655 3.42 -22.96 -62.22
N GLU A 656 2.41 -23.18 -63.06
CA GLU A 656 1.66 -22.11 -63.72
C GLU A 656 0.88 -21.27 -62.71
N GLN A 657 1.04 -19.94 -62.81
CA GLN A 657 0.40 -18.97 -61.92
C GLN A 657 -1.08 -18.80 -62.31
N ASP A 658 -1.98 -18.78 -61.33
CA ASP A 658 -3.42 -18.51 -61.52
C ASP A 658 -3.89 -17.53 -60.43
N ALA A 659 -4.86 -16.68 -60.75
CA ALA A 659 -5.48 -15.76 -59.82
C ALA A 659 -6.49 -16.46 -58.89
N ILE A 660 -7.07 -17.58 -59.32
CA ILE A 660 -7.95 -18.42 -58.51
C ILE A 660 -7.07 -19.38 -57.71
N LEU A 661 -7.19 -19.32 -56.37
CA LEU A 661 -6.36 -20.11 -55.47
C LEU A 661 -6.48 -21.61 -55.75
N ASP A 662 -7.69 -22.14 -55.92
CA ASP A 662 -7.91 -23.58 -56.13
C ASP A 662 -7.18 -24.07 -57.40
N ASN A 663 -7.30 -23.35 -58.52
CA ASN A 663 -6.57 -23.67 -59.75
C ASN A 663 -5.05 -23.57 -59.54
N ARG A 664 -4.57 -22.54 -58.83
CA ARG A 664 -3.15 -22.39 -58.50
C ARG A 664 -2.64 -23.59 -57.70
N LEU A 665 -3.39 -24.06 -56.72
CA LEU A 665 -3.04 -25.23 -55.91
C LEU A 665 -3.02 -26.51 -56.74
N GLU A 666 -3.98 -26.72 -57.62
CA GLU A 666 -4.01 -27.87 -58.54
C GLU A 666 -2.80 -27.87 -59.48
N ASN A 667 -2.46 -26.71 -60.06
CA ASN A 667 -1.28 -26.55 -60.91
C ASN A 667 0.00 -26.91 -60.15
N ILE A 668 0.16 -26.38 -58.92
CA ILE A 668 1.31 -26.70 -58.07
C ILE A 668 1.37 -28.20 -57.78
N VAL A 669 0.25 -28.81 -57.37
CA VAL A 669 0.17 -30.25 -57.07
C VAL A 669 0.55 -31.09 -58.28
N GLY A 670 0.07 -30.73 -59.47
CA GLY A 670 0.38 -31.40 -60.72
C GLY A 670 1.87 -31.30 -61.08
N THR A 671 2.42 -30.08 -61.06
CA THR A 671 3.85 -29.83 -61.34
C THR A 671 4.74 -30.53 -60.34
N LEU A 672 4.45 -30.45 -59.05
CA LEU A 672 5.20 -31.12 -57.99
C LEU A 672 5.22 -32.64 -58.18
N THR A 673 4.06 -33.23 -58.44
CA THR A 673 3.92 -34.67 -58.69
C THR A 673 4.78 -35.11 -59.88
N TYR A 674 4.74 -34.35 -60.97
CA TYR A 674 5.53 -34.64 -62.17
C TYR A 674 7.03 -34.45 -61.96
N ASP A 675 7.45 -33.35 -61.34
CA ASP A 675 8.85 -33.04 -61.11
C ASP A 675 9.50 -34.04 -60.16
N CYS A 676 8.84 -34.41 -59.05
CA CYS A 676 9.32 -35.44 -58.14
C CYS A 676 9.47 -36.79 -58.85
N TYR A 677 8.47 -37.19 -59.65
CA TYR A 677 8.52 -38.43 -60.42
C TYR A 677 9.68 -38.42 -61.44
N SER A 678 9.77 -37.35 -62.23
CA SER A 678 10.80 -37.17 -63.26
C SER A 678 12.20 -37.13 -62.68
N TYR A 679 12.37 -36.44 -61.55
CA TYR A 679 13.63 -36.35 -60.83
C TYR A 679 14.09 -37.74 -60.35
N MET A 680 13.22 -38.50 -59.69
CA MET A 680 13.58 -39.83 -59.19
C MET A 680 13.81 -40.84 -60.31
N CYS A 681 13.03 -40.76 -61.40
CA CYS A 681 13.19 -41.62 -62.58
C CYS A 681 14.54 -41.48 -63.30
N ARG A 682 15.33 -40.43 -63.01
CA ARG A 682 16.71 -40.30 -63.48
C ARG A 682 17.69 -41.19 -62.70
N GLY A 683 17.38 -41.48 -61.43
CA GLY A 683 18.25 -42.21 -60.51
C GLY A 683 17.90 -43.70 -60.34
N ILE A 684 16.63 -44.09 -60.54
CA ILE A 684 16.19 -45.49 -60.38
C ILE A 684 16.37 -46.33 -61.64
N PHE A 685 16.55 -47.63 -61.46
CA PHE A 685 16.62 -48.60 -62.56
C PHE A 685 15.26 -48.71 -63.28
N GLU A 686 15.32 -49.03 -64.58
CA GLU A 686 14.12 -49.14 -65.44
C GLU A 686 13.10 -50.15 -64.89
N THR A 687 13.58 -51.25 -64.30
CA THR A 687 12.75 -52.29 -63.67
C THR A 687 11.90 -51.77 -62.51
N HIS A 688 12.36 -50.72 -61.82
CA HIS A 688 11.70 -50.17 -60.63
C HIS A 688 10.77 -48.99 -60.94
N LYS A 689 10.79 -48.43 -62.15
CA LYS A 689 9.97 -47.25 -62.51
C LYS A 689 8.47 -47.51 -62.46
N LEU A 690 8.01 -48.65 -62.96
CA LEU A 690 6.58 -49.01 -62.94
C LEU A 690 6.09 -49.24 -61.51
N MET A 691 6.87 -49.95 -60.69
CA MET A 691 6.57 -50.17 -59.28
C MET A 691 6.55 -48.85 -58.51
N PHE A 692 7.50 -47.94 -58.76
CA PHE A 692 7.51 -46.61 -58.15
C PHE A 692 6.26 -45.80 -58.55
N SER A 693 5.88 -45.81 -59.83
CA SER A 693 4.66 -45.15 -60.31
C SER A 693 3.40 -45.69 -59.61
N PHE A 694 3.31 -47.01 -59.48
CA PHE A 694 2.20 -47.69 -58.82
C PHE A 694 2.15 -47.34 -57.32
N GLN A 695 3.29 -47.41 -56.63
CA GLN A 695 3.39 -47.07 -55.21
C GLN A 695 3.02 -45.60 -54.96
N MET A 696 3.50 -44.68 -55.81
CA MET A 696 3.19 -43.26 -55.71
C MET A 696 1.68 -43.01 -55.88
N ALA A 697 1.03 -43.66 -56.85
CA ALA A 697 -0.42 -43.57 -57.04
C ALA A 697 -1.21 -44.12 -55.84
N LEU A 698 -0.81 -45.27 -55.30
CA LEU A 698 -1.45 -45.86 -54.11
C LEU A 698 -1.34 -44.96 -52.88
N GLN A 699 -0.15 -44.41 -52.61
CA GLN A 699 0.05 -43.54 -51.45
C GLN A 699 -0.70 -42.20 -51.58
N ILE A 700 -0.81 -41.68 -52.80
CA ILE A 700 -1.66 -40.52 -53.10
C ILE A 700 -3.13 -40.83 -52.77
N GLN A 701 -3.67 -41.94 -53.28
CA GLN A 701 -5.05 -42.34 -53.01
C GLN A 701 -5.30 -42.64 -51.53
N ALA A 702 -4.32 -43.22 -50.84
CA ALA A 702 -4.36 -43.44 -49.41
C ALA A 702 -4.45 -42.11 -48.64
N GLY A 703 -3.66 -41.12 -49.03
CA GLY A 703 -3.71 -39.78 -48.46
C GLY A 703 -5.06 -39.07 -48.67
N GLU A 704 -5.73 -39.34 -49.79
CA GLU A 704 -7.09 -38.83 -50.09
C GLU A 704 -8.20 -39.62 -49.39
N GLY A 705 -7.87 -40.76 -48.74
CA GLY A 705 -8.85 -41.63 -48.09
C GLY A 705 -9.66 -42.49 -49.06
N LEU A 706 -9.23 -42.59 -50.33
CA LEU A 706 -9.91 -43.35 -51.38
C LEU A 706 -9.46 -44.81 -51.45
N LEU A 707 -8.39 -45.16 -50.74
CA LEU A 707 -7.79 -46.50 -50.79
C LEU A 707 -8.33 -47.40 -49.68
N GLU A 708 -8.99 -48.48 -50.07
CA GLU A 708 -9.38 -49.54 -49.14
C GLU A 708 -8.23 -50.53 -48.92
N ARG A 709 -7.66 -50.54 -47.71
CA ARG A 709 -6.50 -51.39 -47.37
C ARG A 709 -6.76 -52.88 -47.57
N GLN A 710 -7.97 -53.35 -47.27
CA GLN A 710 -8.33 -54.77 -47.42
C GLN A 710 -8.30 -55.22 -48.89
N GLN A 711 -8.78 -54.36 -49.80
CA GLN A 711 -8.73 -54.62 -51.24
C GLN A 711 -7.29 -54.61 -51.76
N LEU A 712 -6.47 -53.67 -51.31
CA LEU A 712 -5.05 -53.62 -51.68
C LEU A 712 -4.29 -54.86 -51.18
N ASP A 713 -4.50 -55.26 -49.92
CA ASP A 713 -3.86 -56.46 -49.36
C ASP A 713 -4.21 -57.71 -50.17
N PHE A 714 -5.47 -57.83 -50.60
CA PHE A 714 -5.91 -58.91 -51.48
C PHE A 714 -5.28 -58.82 -52.87
N PHE A 715 -5.22 -57.63 -53.48
CA PHE A 715 -4.56 -57.43 -54.77
C PHE A 715 -3.08 -57.84 -54.74
N LEU A 716 -2.39 -57.60 -53.61
CA LEU A 716 -0.97 -57.91 -53.46
C LEU A 716 -0.70 -59.38 -53.10
N LYS A 717 -1.53 -59.99 -52.23
CA LYS A 717 -1.23 -61.28 -51.60
C LYS A 717 -2.21 -62.40 -52.00
N GLY A 718 -3.33 -62.06 -52.62
CA GLY A 718 -4.44 -62.99 -52.87
C GLY A 718 -5.10 -63.48 -51.57
N ASN A 719 -5.78 -64.62 -51.66
CA ASN A 719 -6.37 -65.29 -50.51
C ASN A 719 -5.33 -66.14 -49.78
N LEU A 720 -4.97 -65.73 -48.55
CA LEU A 720 -4.02 -66.42 -47.68
C LEU A 720 -4.64 -67.53 -46.81
N SER A 721 -5.95 -67.79 -46.95
CA SER A 721 -6.62 -68.83 -46.16
C SER A 721 -6.11 -70.22 -46.54
N LEU A 722 -5.85 -71.05 -45.53
CA LEU A 722 -5.47 -72.46 -45.70
C LEU A 722 -6.68 -73.38 -45.86
N GLU A 723 -7.90 -72.84 -45.69
CA GLU A 723 -9.14 -73.60 -45.84
C GLU A 723 -9.43 -73.88 -47.32
N LYS A 724 -9.98 -75.06 -47.63
CA LYS A 724 -10.40 -75.36 -49.00
C LYS A 724 -11.61 -74.51 -49.37
N ALA A 725 -11.68 -74.11 -50.64
CA ALA A 725 -12.84 -73.45 -51.22
C ALA A 725 -14.13 -74.21 -50.88
N LYS A 726 -15.16 -73.48 -50.43
CA LYS A 726 -16.44 -74.09 -50.01
C LYS A 726 -17.20 -74.73 -51.17
N GLU A 727 -16.94 -74.27 -52.39
CA GLU A 727 -17.55 -74.78 -53.62
C GLU A 727 -16.44 -75.20 -54.58
N PRO A 728 -16.64 -76.26 -55.38
CA PRO A 728 -15.69 -76.64 -56.40
C PRO A 728 -15.65 -75.60 -57.54
N PRO A 729 -14.53 -75.50 -58.27
CA PRO A 729 -14.45 -74.63 -59.43
C PRO A 729 -15.52 -74.99 -60.48
N PRO A 730 -16.08 -74.00 -61.19
CA PRO A 730 -17.20 -74.20 -62.12
C PRO A 730 -16.84 -75.02 -63.37
N ALA A 731 -15.54 -75.20 -63.65
CA ALA A 731 -15.05 -76.00 -64.76
C ALA A 731 -13.67 -76.61 -64.46
N GLU A 732 -13.38 -77.78 -65.04
CA GLU A 732 -12.13 -78.52 -64.81
C GLU A 732 -10.86 -77.80 -65.29
N TRP A 733 -10.97 -76.85 -66.22
CA TRP A 733 -9.83 -76.05 -66.69
C TRP A 733 -9.45 -74.92 -65.72
N PHE A 734 -10.30 -74.63 -64.73
CA PHE A 734 -10.12 -73.50 -63.82
C PHE A 734 -9.25 -73.92 -62.62
N PRO A 735 -8.11 -73.25 -62.37
CA PRO A 735 -7.24 -73.59 -61.25
C PRO A 735 -7.94 -73.43 -59.90
N GLU A 736 -7.77 -74.39 -58.99
CA GLU A 736 -8.34 -74.34 -57.64
C GLU A 736 -7.90 -73.09 -56.85
N SER A 737 -6.64 -72.65 -57.02
CA SER A 737 -6.12 -71.45 -56.38
C SER A 737 -6.84 -70.18 -56.83
N GLY A 738 -7.04 -70.01 -58.15
CA GLY A 738 -7.77 -68.87 -58.70
C GLY A 738 -9.24 -68.85 -58.29
N TRP A 739 -9.84 -70.02 -58.07
CA TRP A 739 -11.23 -70.12 -57.62
C TRP A 739 -11.37 -69.68 -56.17
N HIS A 740 -10.42 -70.09 -55.34
CA HIS A 740 -10.34 -69.68 -53.95
C HIS A 740 -10.11 -68.17 -53.79
N ASP A 741 -9.30 -67.56 -54.67
CA ASP A 741 -9.13 -66.10 -54.72
C ASP A 741 -10.43 -65.41 -55.13
N LEU A 742 -11.12 -65.92 -56.16
CA LEU A 742 -12.37 -65.34 -56.65
C LEU A 742 -13.49 -65.41 -55.59
N GLN A 743 -13.62 -66.53 -54.88
CA GLN A 743 -14.55 -66.65 -53.76
C GLN A 743 -14.29 -65.61 -52.67
N ARG A 744 -13.02 -65.29 -52.41
CA ARG A 744 -12.67 -64.25 -51.43
C ARG A 744 -12.96 -62.85 -51.97
N LEU A 745 -12.67 -62.59 -53.23
CA LEU A 745 -12.91 -61.30 -53.87
C LEU A 745 -14.39 -60.91 -53.81
N VAL A 746 -15.31 -61.84 -54.07
CA VAL A 746 -16.76 -61.64 -53.98
C VAL A 746 -17.18 -61.18 -52.57
N THR A 747 -16.52 -61.68 -51.51
CA THR A 747 -16.81 -61.28 -50.13
C THR A 747 -16.26 -59.91 -49.72
N MET A 748 -15.45 -59.26 -50.57
CA MET A 748 -14.77 -58.00 -50.23
C MET A 748 -15.57 -56.75 -50.60
N GLY A 749 -16.65 -56.87 -51.36
CA GLY A 749 -17.56 -55.75 -51.60
C GLY A 749 -18.60 -56.06 -52.67
N GLU A 750 -19.75 -55.40 -52.57
CA GLU A 750 -20.89 -55.55 -53.50
C GLU A 750 -20.50 -55.31 -54.97
N GLN A 751 -19.43 -54.54 -55.21
CA GLN A 751 -18.91 -54.23 -56.54
C GLN A 751 -18.33 -55.46 -57.26
N PHE A 752 -17.94 -56.49 -56.49
CA PHE A 752 -17.36 -57.74 -56.97
C PHE A 752 -18.37 -58.91 -56.91
N GLU A 753 -19.57 -58.68 -56.37
CA GLU A 753 -20.68 -59.61 -56.52
C GLU A 753 -21.25 -59.44 -57.94
N ALA A 754 -21.03 -60.45 -58.79
CA ALA A 754 -21.57 -60.51 -60.15
C ALA A 754 -22.74 -61.48 -60.23
#